data_AF-A7RVR6-F1
#
_entry.id   AF-A7RVR6-F1
#
_cell.length_a   1.000
_cell.length_b   1.000
_cell.length_c   1.000
_cell.angle_alpha   90.00
_cell.angle_beta   90.00
_cell.angle_gamma   90.00
#
_symmetry.space_group_name_H-M   'P 1'
#
loop_
_entity.id
_entity.type
_entity.pdbx_description
1 polymer ?
#
loop_
_entity_poly.entity_id
_entity_poly.type
_entity_poly.pdbx_seq_one_letter_code
_entity_poly.pdbx_strand_id
1 'polypeptide(L)'
;MAKGKRKRVKEMSESEDENEEEPDTPSKSKGRRKIRKLLTDEKLGEETKKARRLEEERRQRLLERTQNLSEDMPSMDWKVDSLVLESDPETKEPIVEVNKHIVKYLKPHQCKGVQFMYDCLVESVKAYKKGEPGSGCILAHCMGLGKTLQVVTLVHTLFNNKELEFTTALVVAPLNTLLNWQVEFEKWLSHLSKPPFPIFQVYVLQEVGHNSWRRADMLTQWQRYGGIMIMGYDMYRNLSLCNNVRSKKVKKIFKETLVDPGPDIVICDEGHILKNDASAISRALNAIKTRRRVVLTGTPLQNNLIEYHCMVSFVKPSLLGTRKEFMNTFGNPIQNGQCADSTPSDFRIMKQRCHVLFKMLEGCVQRRDYSVLTPFLPAKHEYVIKVRLSEAQRKLYEHYLKTFVFPEGDVTKRGVGLFSDYQALMRIWTHPWCLKLEAIRRSMRMTYDDSDDSLDGFVVHTDEESESTAESESEEDTDANKGRGKSRRKDSGDEVIPEKRASGTARKTRNSLQTTRSSKPSKVEIDGEDVVEVDAKPGPSEAEYNVELSGKLVLLLEILADAEAVEEKVLVFSQSLVSLDLIERALGGGEVGGDRENWCKGCDYFRMDGSTSVQLRQRWADIFNDPDNKTARLFLISTKAGGLGINLVAANRVIVFDASWNPSHDVQSIFRVYRFGQTKAVYVYRFLSQGTMEERVYDRQVAKLSISERVVDKHQIERHFTAADLAELYKFDPDVLDETKNKEDIPSLPLPKDAILADLINRMHPQWIVKYHEHDSLLRNIEEEELTEEEMKIAWKAYQDEKEAANNPACKLR
;
A
#
# COMPACT_ATOMS: atom_id res chain seq x y z
N MET A 1 -13.08 76.73 39.10
CA MET A 1 -11.87 76.45 38.29
C MET A 1 -12.09 75.17 37.47
N ALA A 2 -11.22 74.85 36.50
CA ALA A 2 -11.14 73.61 35.69
C ALA A 2 -12.46 73.03 35.08
N LYS A 3 -12.55 72.96 33.75
CA LYS A 3 -13.75 72.50 33.03
C LYS A 3 -13.59 71.06 32.52
N GLY A 4 -14.43 70.13 33.00
CA GLY A 4 -14.71 68.87 32.29
C GLY A 4 -15.88 69.04 31.31
N LYS A 5 -15.72 68.70 30.03
CA LYS A 5 -16.81 68.67 29.04
C LYS A 5 -16.79 67.39 28.20
N ARG A 6 -17.81 66.55 28.37
CA ARG A 6 -18.14 65.45 27.45
C ARG A 6 -18.70 66.01 26.13
N LYS A 7 -18.24 65.48 24.99
CA LYS A 7 -18.94 65.39 23.69
C LYS A 7 -18.74 63.94 23.23
N ARG A 8 -19.78 63.14 22.96
CA ARG A 8 -20.88 63.23 21.96
C ARG A 8 -20.41 62.70 20.59
N VAL A 9 -20.90 61.51 20.27
CA VAL A 9 -20.70 60.76 19.02
C VAL A 9 -21.37 61.47 17.83
N LYS A 10 -20.79 61.31 16.64
CA LYS A 10 -21.48 61.35 15.33
C LYS A 10 -20.68 60.52 14.31
N GLU A 11 -21.35 59.84 13.39
CA GLU A 11 -20.71 59.03 12.34
C GLU A 11 -20.19 59.85 11.15
N MET A 12 -19.35 59.21 10.33
CA MET A 12 -19.09 59.50 8.92
C MET A 12 -18.77 58.20 8.17
N SER A 13 -19.43 57.97 7.02
CA SER A 13 -18.90 57.23 5.87
C SER A 13 -18.08 58.20 4.98
N GLU A 14 -17.42 57.86 3.87
CA GLU A 14 -17.15 56.61 3.10
C GLU A 14 -15.58 56.46 3.05
N SER A 15 -14.90 55.47 2.45
CA SER A 15 -15.12 54.78 1.17
C SER A 15 -14.43 53.41 1.08
N GLU A 16 -14.64 52.72 -0.05
CA GLU A 16 -13.94 51.50 -0.46
C GLU A 16 -12.51 51.81 -0.97
N ASP A 17 -11.60 50.84 -0.86
CA ASP A 17 -10.41 50.66 -1.71
C ASP A 17 -10.05 49.16 -1.70
N GLU A 18 -9.51 48.63 -2.81
CA GLU A 18 -9.30 47.19 -3.01
C GLU A 18 -7.82 46.75 -2.92
N ASN A 19 -7.58 45.52 -2.44
CA ASN A 19 -6.29 44.80 -2.38
C ASN A 19 -5.31 45.37 -1.30
N GLU A 20 -4.25 44.68 -0.86
CA GLU A 20 -3.59 43.44 -1.33
C GLU A 20 -3.49 42.34 -0.23
N GLU A 21 -2.71 41.28 -0.48
CA GLU A 21 -2.59 40.09 0.37
C GLU A 21 -1.58 40.27 1.53
N GLU A 22 -1.94 39.88 2.76
CA GLU A 22 -0.97 39.55 3.82
C GLU A 22 -0.92 38.02 4.07
N PRO A 23 0.27 37.43 4.29
CA PRO A 23 0.41 36.02 4.66
C PRO A 23 0.12 35.80 6.15
N ASP A 24 -1.05 35.20 6.46
CA ASP A 24 -1.46 34.73 7.81
C ASP A 24 -0.30 34.07 8.57
N THR A 25 0.18 34.72 9.65
CA THR A 25 1.22 34.13 10.51
C THR A 25 0.67 32.94 11.31
N PRO A 26 1.44 31.85 11.50
CA PRO A 26 0.93 30.63 12.13
C PRO A 26 0.68 30.82 13.63
N SER A 27 -0.59 30.78 14.05
CA SER A 27 -0.96 30.82 15.46
C SER A 27 -0.37 29.62 16.22
N LYS A 28 0.22 29.87 17.40
CA LYS A 28 1.02 28.88 18.17
C LYS A 28 0.18 27.83 18.92
N SER A 29 -0.93 27.38 18.33
CA SER A 29 -1.75 26.25 18.79
C SER A 29 -1.84 25.20 17.67
N LYS A 30 -0.86 24.30 17.59
CA LYS A 30 -0.85 23.20 16.61
C LYS A 30 -1.99 22.22 16.92
N GLY A 31 -2.96 22.12 16.02
CA GLY A 31 -4.17 21.30 16.18
C GLY A 31 -5.27 21.84 15.25
N ARG A 32 -6.23 22.55 15.82
CA ARG A 32 -7.43 23.04 15.12
C ARG A 32 -7.16 24.14 14.08
N ARG A 33 -7.50 23.88 12.81
CA ARG A 33 -7.48 24.89 11.73
C ARG A 33 -8.78 25.71 11.74
N LYS A 34 -8.71 27.02 11.44
CA LYS A 34 -9.92 27.87 11.33
C LYS A 34 -10.71 27.48 10.09
N ILE A 35 -11.90 26.90 10.26
CA ILE A 35 -12.79 26.53 9.14
C ILE A 35 -13.19 27.81 8.39
N ARG A 36 -12.74 27.93 7.14
CA ARG A 36 -13.14 29.02 6.24
C ARG A 36 -14.52 28.68 5.65
N LYS A 37 -15.38 29.68 5.41
CA LYS A 37 -16.65 29.49 4.68
C LYS A 37 -16.38 28.85 3.31
N LEU A 38 -17.36 28.14 2.75
CA LEU A 38 -17.27 27.66 1.36
C LEU A 38 -16.88 28.79 0.40
N LEU A 39 -16.05 28.48 -0.60
CA LEU A 39 -15.85 29.39 -1.71
C LEU A 39 -17.17 29.52 -2.47
N THR A 40 -17.53 30.74 -2.83
CA THR A 40 -18.65 31.04 -3.72
C THR A 40 -18.39 30.37 -5.08
N ASP A 41 -19.43 29.98 -5.82
CA ASP A 41 -19.22 29.43 -7.16
C ASP A 41 -18.47 30.45 -8.04
N GLU A 42 -18.74 31.75 -7.93
CA GLU A 42 -17.95 32.80 -8.62
C GLU A 42 -16.44 32.65 -8.44
N LYS A 43 -15.97 32.25 -7.24
CA LYS A 43 -14.56 32.05 -6.89
C LYS A 43 -14.04 30.63 -7.17
N LEU A 44 -14.89 29.70 -7.60
CA LEU A 44 -14.47 28.41 -8.14
C LEU A 44 -14.10 28.58 -9.63
N GLY A 45 -13.01 27.93 -10.05
CA GLY A 45 -12.57 27.99 -11.44
C GLY A 45 -13.63 27.47 -12.43
N GLU A 46 -13.71 28.08 -13.61
CA GLU A 46 -14.68 27.71 -14.66
C GLU A 46 -14.62 26.23 -15.04
N GLU A 47 -13.42 25.64 -15.05
CA GLU A 47 -13.25 24.20 -15.27
C GLU A 47 -13.94 23.35 -14.19
N THR A 48 -13.86 23.75 -12.91
CA THR A 48 -14.50 23.07 -11.78
C THR A 48 -16.03 23.14 -11.89
N LYS A 49 -16.58 24.31 -12.25
CA LYS A 49 -18.03 24.48 -12.53
C LYS A 49 -18.48 23.54 -13.64
N LYS A 50 -17.77 23.56 -14.76
CA LYS A 50 -18.08 22.77 -15.96
C LYS A 50 -17.97 21.27 -15.70
N ALA A 51 -16.93 20.82 -14.99
CA ALA A 51 -16.74 19.42 -14.61
C ALA A 51 -17.88 18.89 -13.73
N ARG A 52 -18.28 19.66 -12.70
CA ARG A 52 -19.40 19.29 -11.81
C ARG A 52 -20.73 19.24 -12.57
N ARG A 53 -21.04 20.27 -13.37
CA ARG A 53 -22.27 20.33 -14.16
C ARG A 53 -22.39 19.16 -15.16
N LEU A 54 -21.32 18.84 -15.88
CA LEU A 54 -21.31 17.72 -16.83
C LEU A 54 -21.51 16.36 -16.15
N GLU A 55 -20.95 16.16 -14.95
CA GLU A 55 -21.14 14.94 -14.17
C GLU A 55 -22.56 14.84 -13.59
N GLU A 56 -23.18 15.96 -13.21
CA GLU A 56 -24.58 16.03 -12.76
C GLU A 56 -25.57 15.75 -13.91
N GLU A 57 -25.38 16.39 -15.07
CA GLU A 57 -26.14 16.12 -16.30
C GLU A 57 -25.97 14.65 -16.75
N ARG A 58 -24.76 14.07 -16.60
CA ARG A 58 -24.52 12.64 -16.86
C ARG A 58 -25.26 11.74 -15.87
N ARG A 59 -25.24 12.07 -14.58
CA ARG A 59 -25.93 11.31 -13.53
C ARG A 59 -27.43 11.28 -13.76
N GLN A 60 -28.02 12.38 -14.23
CA GLN A 60 -29.44 12.45 -14.61
C GLN A 60 -29.75 11.48 -15.76
N ARG A 61 -29.00 11.53 -16.88
CA ARG A 61 -29.19 10.62 -18.02
C ARG A 61 -29.07 9.13 -17.64
N LEU A 62 -28.15 8.79 -16.76
CA LEU A 62 -28.00 7.41 -16.26
C LEU A 62 -29.16 6.99 -15.34
N LEU A 63 -29.69 7.89 -14.52
CA LEU A 63 -30.86 7.62 -13.68
C LEU A 63 -32.14 7.43 -14.51
N GLU A 64 -32.39 8.29 -15.49
CA GLU A 64 -33.50 8.16 -16.44
C GLU A 64 -33.43 6.82 -17.19
N ARG A 65 -32.24 6.49 -17.72
CA ARG A 65 -31.98 5.20 -18.38
C ARG A 65 -32.20 4.00 -17.46
N THR A 66 -31.86 4.10 -16.16
CA THR A 66 -32.06 3.03 -15.19
C THR A 66 -33.53 2.87 -14.79
N GLN A 67 -34.28 3.98 -14.66
CA GLN A 67 -35.72 3.97 -14.39
C GLN A 67 -36.51 3.39 -15.58
N ASN A 68 -36.12 3.72 -16.81
CA ASN A 68 -36.71 3.13 -18.02
C ASN A 68 -36.40 1.63 -18.21
N LEU A 69 -35.55 1.03 -17.37
CA LEU A 69 -35.22 -0.39 -17.34
C LEU A 69 -35.79 -1.12 -16.11
N SER A 70 -36.48 -0.43 -15.19
CA SER A 70 -36.82 -0.98 -13.86
C SER A 70 -38.10 -1.84 -13.83
N GLU A 71 -38.25 -2.78 -14.76
CA GLU A 71 -39.24 -3.87 -14.69
C GLU A 71 -38.60 -5.24 -14.41
N ASP A 72 -37.39 -5.51 -14.90
CA ASP A 72 -36.68 -6.79 -14.74
C ASP A 72 -35.36 -6.65 -13.96
N MET A 73 -35.45 -6.40 -12.66
CA MET A 73 -34.38 -6.78 -11.72
C MET A 73 -34.61 -8.25 -11.33
N PRO A 74 -33.64 -9.17 -11.52
CA PRO A 74 -33.82 -10.56 -11.15
C PRO A 74 -34.21 -10.75 -9.68
N SER A 75 -35.00 -11.80 -9.45
CA SER A 75 -35.16 -12.49 -8.16
C SER A 75 -33.80 -12.74 -7.47
N MET A 76 -33.82 -13.18 -6.21
CA MET A 76 -32.60 -13.52 -5.44
C MET A 76 -31.89 -14.81 -5.94
N ASP A 77 -32.08 -15.15 -7.21
CA ASP A 77 -31.49 -16.28 -7.89
C ASP A 77 -29.99 -16.04 -8.15
N TRP A 78 -29.23 -17.06 -7.77
CA TRP A 78 -27.77 -17.10 -7.66
C TRP A 78 -27.04 -17.21 -9.01
N LYS A 79 -27.77 -17.16 -10.13
CA LYS A 79 -27.27 -17.23 -11.51
C LYS A 79 -27.66 -15.97 -12.27
N VAL A 80 -26.67 -15.39 -12.93
CA VAL A 80 -26.87 -14.38 -13.97
C VAL A 80 -26.69 -15.10 -15.30
N ASP A 81 -27.76 -15.31 -16.05
CA ASP A 81 -27.71 -16.06 -17.33
C ASP A 81 -27.34 -15.16 -18.53
N SER A 82 -27.57 -13.85 -18.42
CA SER A 82 -27.11 -12.83 -19.37
C SER A 82 -26.79 -11.51 -18.64
N LEU A 83 -25.89 -10.71 -19.21
CA LEU A 83 -25.56 -9.38 -18.72
C LEU A 83 -25.50 -8.43 -19.93
N VAL A 84 -26.57 -7.66 -20.11
CA VAL A 84 -26.68 -6.64 -21.15
C VAL A 84 -26.27 -5.30 -20.55
N LEU A 85 -25.20 -4.69 -21.10
CA LEU A 85 -24.66 -3.42 -20.65
C LEU A 85 -25.38 -2.23 -21.28
N GLU A 86 -25.98 -2.40 -22.46
CA GLU A 86 -26.81 -1.43 -23.16
C GLU A 86 -27.79 -2.13 -24.10
N SER A 87 -29.08 -1.76 -24.00
CA SER A 87 -30.14 -2.14 -24.93
C SER A 87 -30.62 -0.92 -25.69
N ASP A 88 -31.16 -1.10 -26.90
CA ASP A 88 -31.78 0.01 -27.61
C ASP A 88 -33.11 0.41 -26.93
N PRO A 89 -33.36 1.71 -26.68
CA PRO A 89 -34.58 2.16 -26.01
C PRO A 89 -35.87 1.97 -26.82
N GLU A 90 -35.79 1.76 -28.15
CA GLU A 90 -36.96 1.58 -29.02
C GLU A 90 -37.23 0.09 -29.31
N THR A 91 -36.20 -0.72 -29.60
CA THR A 91 -36.38 -2.16 -29.93
C THR A 91 -36.24 -3.10 -28.74
N LYS A 92 -35.70 -2.63 -27.60
CA LYS A 92 -35.23 -3.43 -26.44
C LYS A 92 -34.14 -4.48 -26.77
N GLU A 93 -33.60 -4.52 -27.99
CA GLU A 93 -32.53 -5.45 -28.35
C GLU A 93 -31.18 -5.08 -27.69
N PRO A 94 -30.34 -6.07 -27.33
CA PRO A 94 -29.06 -5.81 -26.68
C PRO A 94 -28.03 -5.27 -27.69
N ILE A 95 -27.67 -3.99 -27.54
CA ILE A 95 -26.58 -3.35 -28.30
C ILE A 95 -25.22 -3.84 -27.78
N VAL A 96 -25.09 -4.02 -26.46
CA VAL A 96 -23.85 -4.47 -25.81
C VAL A 96 -24.16 -5.58 -24.81
N GLU A 97 -23.87 -6.83 -25.18
CA GLU A 97 -24.01 -8.01 -24.31
C GLU A 97 -22.63 -8.57 -23.91
N VAL A 98 -22.44 -8.88 -22.62
CA VAL A 98 -21.26 -9.60 -22.15
C VAL A 98 -21.34 -11.07 -22.56
N ASN A 99 -20.24 -11.62 -23.09
CA ASN A 99 -20.20 -13.00 -23.58
C ASN A 99 -20.66 -14.02 -22.52
N LYS A 100 -21.70 -14.79 -22.87
CA LYS A 100 -22.38 -15.80 -22.03
C LYS A 100 -21.47 -16.89 -21.45
N HIS A 101 -20.25 -17.05 -21.98
CA HIS A 101 -19.24 -17.88 -21.34
C HIS A 101 -18.67 -17.23 -20.06
N ILE A 102 -18.35 -15.94 -20.11
CA ILE A 102 -17.79 -15.18 -18.98
C ILE A 102 -18.86 -14.96 -17.90
N VAL A 103 -20.09 -14.60 -18.29
CA VAL A 103 -21.18 -14.26 -17.34
C VAL A 103 -21.43 -15.37 -16.32
N LYS A 104 -21.32 -16.65 -16.72
CA LYS A 104 -21.46 -17.83 -15.85
C LYS A 104 -20.52 -17.86 -14.64
N TYR A 105 -19.38 -17.19 -14.73
CA TYR A 105 -18.38 -17.11 -13.65
C TYR A 105 -18.53 -15.83 -12.79
N LEU A 106 -19.26 -14.82 -13.28
CA LEU A 106 -19.49 -13.58 -12.57
C LEU A 106 -20.47 -13.76 -11.40
N LYS A 107 -20.26 -12.99 -10.34
CA LYS A 107 -21.20 -12.84 -9.22
C LYS A 107 -21.97 -11.52 -9.32
N PRO A 108 -23.15 -11.38 -8.68
CA PRO A 108 -24.01 -10.19 -8.85
C PRO A 108 -23.33 -8.84 -8.59
N HIS A 109 -22.38 -8.76 -7.64
CA HIS A 109 -21.59 -7.55 -7.42
C HIS A 109 -20.56 -7.27 -8.51
N GLN A 110 -20.05 -8.32 -9.17
CA GLN A 110 -19.12 -8.21 -10.30
C GLN A 110 -19.87 -7.73 -11.54
N CYS A 111 -21.09 -8.23 -11.80
CA CYS A 111 -21.96 -7.73 -12.85
C CYS A 111 -22.26 -6.23 -12.67
N LYS A 112 -22.63 -5.81 -11.44
CA LYS A 112 -22.84 -4.39 -11.09
C LYS A 112 -21.56 -3.55 -11.16
N GLY A 113 -20.38 -4.15 -11.00
CA GLY A 113 -19.08 -3.51 -11.22
C GLY A 113 -18.75 -3.33 -12.70
N VAL A 114 -18.99 -4.33 -13.55
CA VAL A 114 -18.79 -4.23 -15.01
C VAL A 114 -19.73 -3.18 -15.61
N GLN A 115 -21.01 -3.17 -15.21
CA GLN A 115 -21.98 -2.14 -15.59
C GLN A 115 -21.48 -0.73 -15.23
N PHE A 116 -21.14 -0.52 -13.96
CA PHE A 116 -20.65 0.76 -13.46
C PHE A 116 -19.39 1.27 -14.21
N MET A 117 -18.46 0.38 -14.56
CA MET A 117 -17.31 0.77 -15.38
C MET A 117 -17.73 1.14 -16.81
N TYR A 118 -18.64 0.39 -17.44
CA TYR A 118 -19.18 0.72 -18.77
C TYR A 118 -19.86 2.10 -18.77
N ASP A 119 -20.75 2.36 -17.81
CA ASP A 119 -21.48 3.62 -17.67
C ASP A 119 -20.56 4.83 -17.45
N CYS A 120 -19.35 4.62 -16.91
CA CYS A 120 -18.35 5.68 -16.72
C CYS A 120 -17.42 5.88 -17.94
N LEU A 121 -17.01 4.81 -18.61
CA LEU A 121 -16.07 4.89 -19.74
C LEU A 121 -16.76 5.23 -21.07
N VAL A 122 -17.96 4.68 -21.30
CA VAL A 122 -18.69 4.75 -22.58
C VAL A 122 -19.97 5.59 -22.44
N GLU A 123 -20.69 5.46 -21.32
CA GLU A 123 -22.02 6.05 -21.05
C GLU A 123 -23.14 5.56 -21.98
N SER A 124 -22.96 5.70 -23.30
CA SER A 124 -23.77 5.05 -24.34
C SER A 124 -22.99 4.92 -25.64
N VAL A 125 -23.35 3.95 -26.50
CA VAL A 125 -22.83 3.85 -27.87
C VAL A 125 -23.12 5.14 -28.65
N LYS A 126 -24.27 5.78 -28.41
CA LYS A 126 -24.68 7.05 -29.03
C LYS A 126 -23.74 8.21 -28.64
N ALA A 127 -23.29 8.28 -27.38
CA ALA A 127 -22.29 9.26 -26.93
C ALA A 127 -20.87 8.96 -27.45
N TYR A 128 -20.48 7.68 -27.49
CA TYR A 128 -19.20 7.26 -28.06
C TYR A 128 -19.07 7.65 -29.54
N LYS A 129 -20.05 7.33 -30.38
CA LYS A 129 -20.07 7.67 -31.82
C LYS A 129 -20.13 9.18 -32.10
N LYS A 130 -20.63 9.97 -31.16
CA LYS A 130 -20.61 11.45 -31.20
C LYS A 130 -19.21 12.03 -30.92
N GLY A 131 -18.22 11.20 -30.59
CA GLY A 131 -16.85 11.60 -30.31
C GLY A 131 -16.64 12.15 -28.90
N GLU A 132 -17.55 11.86 -27.95
CA GLU A 132 -17.39 12.32 -26.58
C GLU A 132 -16.21 11.61 -25.90
N PRO A 133 -15.39 12.31 -25.10
CA PRO A 133 -14.09 11.79 -24.63
C PRO A 133 -14.20 10.65 -23.61
N GLY A 134 -15.41 10.40 -23.09
CA GLY A 134 -15.65 9.51 -21.96
C GLY A 134 -15.14 10.09 -20.63
N SER A 135 -15.37 9.35 -19.55
CA SER A 135 -14.81 9.64 -18.23
C SER A 135 -14.08 8.41 -17.68
N GLY A 136 -13.55 8.49 -16.47
CA GLY A 136 -13.01 7.34 -15.75
C GLY A 136 -13.85 6.90 -14.55
N CYS A 137 -13.45 5.81 -13.89
CA CYS A 137 -14.00 5.34 -12.63
C CYS A 137 -12.93 4.77 -11.67
N ILE A 138 -13.24 4.74 -10.38
CA ILE A 138 -12.46 4.06 -9.33
C ILE A 138 -13.25 2.85 -8.82
N LEU A 139 -12.68 1.65 -8.92
CA LEU A 139 -13.25 0.41 -8.43
C LEU A 139 -12.63 0.08 -7.05
N ALA A 140 -13.20 0.65 -6.00
CA ALA A 140 -12.77 0.51 -4.60
C ALA A 140 -13.37 -0.74 -3.93
N HIS A 141 -13.36 -1.86 -4.64
CA HIS A 141 -13.79 -3.16 -4.10
C HIS A 141 -12.67 -3.76 -3.23
N CYS A 142 -13.02 -4.20 -2.02
CA CYS A 142 -12.14 -4.94 -1.12
C CYS A 142 -11.40 -6.10 -1.81
N MET A 143 -10.29 -6.50 -1.20
CA MET A 143 -9.46 -7.60 -1.70
C MET A 143 -10.24 -8.92 -1.66
N GLY A 144 -10.00 -9.80 -2.63
CA GLY A 144 -10.74 -11.06 -2.81
C GLY A 144 -11.97 -10.96 -3.73
N LEU A 145 -12.64 -9.80 -3.85
CA LEU A 145 -13.88 -9.63 -4.65
C LEU A 145 -13.75 -9.82 -6.18
N GLY A 146 -12.56 -10.10 -6.70
CA GLY A 146 -12.32 -10.38 -8.13
C GLY A 146 -12.35 -9.15 -9.04
N LYS A 147 -11.62 -8.08 -8.69
CA LYS A 147 -11.50 -6.86 -9.54
C LYS A 147 -10.92 -7.16 -10.93
N THR A 148 -9.90 -8.02 -10.99
CA THR A 148 -9.23 -8.43 -12.24
C THR A 148 -10.23 -9.01 -13.25
N LEU A 149 -11.08 -9.96 -12.83
CA LEU A 149 -12.11 -10.57 -13.68
C LEU A 149 -13.12 -9.53 -14.21
N GLN A 150 -13.51 -8.53 -13.40
CA GLN A 150 -14.38 -7.45 -13.85
C GLN A 150 -13.72 -6.61 -14.96
N VAL A 151 -12.42 -6.30 -14.84
CA VAL A 151 -11.67 -5.60 -15.90
C VAL A 151 -11.50 -6.47 -17.15
N VAL A 152 -11.16 -7.74 -17.01
CA VAL A 152 -11.00 -8.67 -18.15
C VAL A 152 -12.32 -8.82 -18.92
N THR A 153 -13.45 -8.90 -18.20
CA THR A 153 -14.80 -8.92 -18.78
C THR A 153 -15.10 -7.64 -19.56
N LEU A 154 -14.77 -6.48 -18.98
CA LEU A 154 -14.99 -5.17 -19.61
C LEU A 154 -14.15 -5.03 -20.90
N VAL A 155 -12.85 -5.31 -20.84
CA VAL A 155 -11.94 -5.21 -22.00
C VAL A 155 -12.37 -6.17 -23.11
N HIS A 156 -12.72 -7.42 -22.79
CA HIS A 156 -13.29 -8.36 -23.77
C HIS A 156 -14.54 -7.78 -24.45
N THR A 157 -15.47 -7.23 -23.66
CA THR A 157 -16.77 -6.76 -24.16
C THR A 157 -16.63 -5.49 -25.01
N LEU A 158 -15.68 -4.60 -24.68
CA LEU A 158 -15.36 -3.43 -25.50
C LEU A 158 -14.70 -3.81 -26.84
N PHE A 159 -13.72 -4.73 -26.83
CA PHE A 159 -12.99 -5.13 -28.05
C PHE A 159 -13.81 -6.00 -29.01
N ASN A 160 -14.78 -6.78 -28.49
CA ASN A 160 -15.61 -7.68 -29.31
C ASN A 160 -16.89 -7.00 -29.84
N ASN A 161 -17.17 -5.74 -29.47
CA ASN A 161 -18.33 -5.02 -29.95
C ASN A 161 -18.05 -4.28 -31.27
N LYS A 162 -18.84 -4.56 -32.31
CA LYS A 162 -18.73 -3.88 -33.63
C LYS A 162 -19.06 -2.39 -33.57
N GLU A 163 -19.84 -1.96 -32.58
CA GLU A 163 -20.30 -0.58 -32.43
C GLU A 163 -19.28 0.33 -31.71
N LEU A 164 -18.19 -0.23 -31.18
CA LEU A 164 -17.19 0.44 -30.34
C LEU A 164 -15.77 0.08 -30.82
N GLU A 165 -15.05 1.04 -31.41
CA GLU A 165 -13.76 0.81 -32.09
C GLU A 165 -12.55 0.71 -31.12
N PHE A 166 -12.69 0.04 -29.97
CA PHE A 166 -11.58 -0.16 -29.04
C PHE A 166 -10.61 -1.23 -29.53
N THR A 167 -9.33 -0.89 -29.60
CA THR A 167 -8.26 -1.78 -30.08
C THR A 167 -7.14 -1.98 -29.06
N THR A 168 -6.87 -1.00 -28.21
CA THR A 168 -5.69 -0.95 -27.34
C THR A 168 -6.04 -0.74 -25.88
N ALA A 169 -5.59 -1.65 -25.01
CA ALA A 169 -5.76 -1.56 -23.57
C ALA A 169 -4.39 -1.54 -22.87
N LEU A 170 -4.18 -0.58 -21.97
CA LEU A 170 -2.95 -0.44 -21.20
C LEU A 170 -3.21 -0.73 -19.71
N VAL A 171 -2.57 -1.77 -19.18
CA VAL A 171 -2.57 -2.11 -17.75
C VAL A 171 -1.24 -1.68 -17.13
N VAL A 172 -1.31 -0.72 -16.21
CA VAL A 172 -0.19 -0.26 -15.38
C VAL A 172 -0.39 -0.78 -13.96
N ALA A 173 0.54 -1.60 -13.47
CA ALA A 173 0.38 -2.30 -12.19
C ALA A 173 1.71 -2.39 -11.43
N PRO A 174 1.73 -2.82 -10.15
CA PRO A 174 2.97 -3.17 -9.45
C PRO A 174 3.74 -4.25 -10.22
N LEU A 175 5.07 -4.13 -10.29
CA LEU A 175 5.99 -5.11 -10.91
C LEU A 175 5.67 -6.56 -10.52
N ASN A 176 5.34 -6.73 -9.24
CA ASN A 176 4.99 -7.97 -8.58
C ASN A 176 3.72 -8.67 -9.09
N THR A 177 2.81 -7.95 -9.76
CA THR A 177 1.50 -8.48 -10.19
C THR A 177 1.38 -8.65 -11.71
N LEU A 178 2.37 -8.21 -12.49
CA LEU A 178 2.31 -8.21 -13.96
C LEU A 178 2.06 -9.61 -14.56
N LEU A 179 2.74 -10.62 -14.02
CA LEU A 179 2.57 -12.02 -14.45
C LEU A 179 1.21 -12.59 -14.01
N ASN A 180 0.68 -12.20 -12.85
CA ASN A 180 -0.66 -12.61 -12.43
C ASN A 180 -1.74 -12.01 -13.35
N TRP A 181 -1.55 -10.76 -13.79
CA TRP A 181 -2.40 -10.11 -14.78
C TRP A 181 -2.38 -10.85 -16.12
N GLN A 182 -1.20 -11.23 -16.61
CA GLN A 182 -1.07 -12.06 -17.82
C GLN A 182 -1.83 -13.39 -17.68
N VAL A 183 -1.57 -14.14 -16.60
CA VAL A 183 -2.19 -15.46 -16.35
C VAL A 183 -3.72 -15.34 -16.25
N GLU A 184 -4.27 -14.29 -15.62
CA GLU A 184 -5.72 -14.09 -15.59
C GLU A 184 -6.29 -13.73 -16.98
N PHE A 185 -5.62 -12.89 -17.79
CA PHE A 185 -6.06 -12.64 -19.17
C PHE A 185 -6.06 -13.93 -20.01
N GLU A 186 -4.97 -14.71 -19.97
CA GLU A 186 -4.85 -15.97 -20.71
C GLU A 186 -5.92 -16.99 -20.27
N LYS A 187 -6.11 -17.15 -18.95
CA LYS A 187 -7.13 -18.04 -18.35
C LYS A 187 -8.56 -17.73 -18.77
N TRP A 188 -8.96 -16.45 -18.79
CA TRP A 188 -10.35 -16.09 -19.09
C TRP A 188 -10.63 -15.88 -20.59
N LEU A 189 -9.62 -15.59 -21.41
CA LEU A 189 -9.79 -15.23 -22.84
C LEU A 189 -9.29 -16.28 -23.85
N SER A 190 -8.47 -17.25 -23.44
CA SER A 190 -7.95 -18.32 -24.32
C SER A 190 -9.07 -19.07 -25.06
N HIS A 191 -10.08 -19.56 -24.34
CA HIS A 191 -11.22 -20.29 -24.92
C HIS A 191 -12.14 -19.45 -25.82
N LEU A 192 -11.98 -18.11 -25.82
CA LEU A 192 -12.80 -17.17 -26.60
C LEU A 192 -12.10 -16.70 -27.87
N SER A 193 -10.78 -16.92 -27.98
CA SER A 193 -9.96 -16.53 -29.12
C SER A 193 -10.12 -17.50 -30.29
N LYS A 194 -10.97 -17.17 -31.26
CA LYS A 194 -11.16 -17.97 -32.49
C LYS A 194 -10.30 -17.43 -33.65
N PRO A 195 -9.61 -18.31 -34.43
CA PRO A 195 -8.97 -17.90 -35.68
C PRO A 195 -9.96 -17.25 -36.67
N PRO A 196 -9.51 -16.37 -37.57
CA PRO A 196 -8.11 -16.10 -37.92
C PRO A 196 -7.42 -14.98 -37.11
N PHE A 197 -8.15 -14.23 -36.27
CA PHE A 197 -7.58 -13.10 -35.52
C PHE A 197 -7.61 -13.38 -34.00
N PRO A 198 -6.45 -13.54 -33.33
CA PRO A 198 -6.39 -13.56 -31.87
C PRO A 198 -6.55 -12.13 -31.33
N ILE A 199 -7.81 -11.70 -31.15
CA ILE A 199 -8.20 -10.34 -30.69
C ILE A 199 -7.50 -9.93 -29.37
N PHE A 200 -7.08 -10.92 -28.57
CA PHE A 200 -6.55 -10.73 -27.22
C PHE A 200 -5.07 -11.11 -27.09
N GLN A 201 -4.20 -10.62 -27.99
CA GLN A 201 -2.76 -10.73 -27.76
C GLN A 201 -2.37 -9.93 -26.50
N VAL A 202 -1.69 -10.59 -25.57
CA VAL A 202 -1.16 -10.00 -24.34
C VAL A 202 0.34 -9.75 -24.53
N TYR A 203 0.81 -8.57 -24.15
CA TYR A 203 2.20 -8.14 -24.27
C TYR A 203 2.73 -7.68 -22.90
N VAL A 204 3.79 -8.31 -22.39
CA VAL A 204 4.39 -7.93 -21.09
C VAL A 204 5.74 -7.22 -21.32
N LEU A 205 5.77 -5.90 -21.21
CA LEU A 205 6.96 -5.10 -21.57
C LEU A 205 8.18 -5.36 -20.67
N GLN A 206 7.96 -5.94 -19.49
CA GLN A 206 9.03 -6.26 -18.54
C GLN A 206 9.95 -7.39 -19.04
N GLU A 207 9.43 -8.35 -19.80
CA GLU A 207 10.18 -9.52 -20.32
C GLU A 207 11.19 -9.15 -21.41
N VAL A 208 10.97 -8.02 -22.09
CA VAL A 208 11.75 -7.55 -23.25
C VAL A 208 13.19 -7.14 -22.89
N GLY A 209 13.55 -7.18 -21.61
CA GLY A 209 14.86 -6.82 -21.09
C GLY A 209 15.17 -5.34 -21.25
N HIS A 210 16.44 -4.94 -21.11
CA HIS A 210 16.86 -3.53 -21.13
C HIS A 210 16.95 -2.90 -22.54
N ASN A 211 16.63 -3.64 -23.61
CA ASN A 211 16.81 -3.14 -24.98
C ASN A 211 15.65 -2.22 -25.43
N SER A 212 15.89 -0.90 -25.38
CA SER A 212 14.94 0.13 -25.78
C SER A 212 14.43 0.02 -27.22
N TRP A 213 15.17 -0.61 -28.15
CA TRP A 213 14.68 -0.86 -29.52
C TRP A 213 13.66 -1.98 -29.55
N ARG A 214 13.89 -3.10 -28.85
CA ARG A 214 12.88 -4.18 -28.75
C ARG A 214 11.61 -3.71 -28.05
N ARG A 215 11.74 -2.87 -27.02
CA ARG A 215 10.58 -2.23 -26.35
C ARG A 215 9.80 -1.34 -27.32
N ALA A 216 10.47 -0.56 -28.16
CA ALA A 216 9.83 0.29 -29.16
C ALA A 216 9.15 -0.52 -30.27
N ASP A 217 9.77 -1.62 -30.69
CA ASP A 217 9.19 -2.53 -31.67
C ASP A 217 7.90 -3.18 -31.14
N MET A 218 7.91 -3.75 -29.94
CA MET A 218 6.71 -4.37 -29.36
C MET A 218 5.57 -3.36 -29.11
N LEU A 219 5.89 -2.14 -28.69
CA LEU A 219 4.90 -1.05 -28.60
C LEU A 219 4.33 -0.66 -29.98
N THR A 220 5.15 -0.71 -31.04
CA THR A 220 4.70 -0.46 -32.42
C THR A 220 3.84 -1.60 -32.96
N GLN A 221 4.12 -2.85 -32.58
CA GLN A 221 3.28 -4.01 -32.92
C GLN A 221 1.92 -3.91 -32.23
N TRP A 222 1.89 -3.65 -30.92
CA TRP A 222 0.66 -3.46 -30.13
C TRP A 222 -0.24 -2.35 -30.69
N GLN A 223 0.30 -1.16 -30.98
CA GLN A 223 -0.49 -0.06 -31.57
C GLN A 223 -1.01 -0.39 -32.98
N ARG A 224 -0.44 -1.40 -33.67
CA ARG A 224 -0.82 -1.79 -35.05
C ARG A 224 -1.81 -2.96 -35.09
N TYR A 225 -1.72 -3.90 -34.16
CA TYR A 225 -2.54 -5.11 -34.14
C TYR A 225 -3.57 -5.12 -33.00
N GLY A 226 -3.53 -4.15 -32.10
CA GLY A 226 -4.36 -4.08 -30.91
C GLY A 226 -3.88 -5.00 -29.79
N GLY A 227 -4.74 -5.25 -28.80
CA GLY A 227 -4.50 -6.14 -27.67
C GLY A 227 -4.18 -5.43 -26.36
N ILE A 228 -3.68 -6.20 -25.39
CA ILE A 228 -3.43 -5.75 -24.02
C ILE A 228 -1.93 -5.59 -23.77
N MET A 229 -1.50 -4.39 -23.37
CA MET A 229 -0.14 -4.09 -22.91
C MET A 229 -0.09 -4.06 -21.39
N ILE A 230 0.82 -4.82 -20.78
CA ILE A 230 1.03 -4.93 -19.34
C ILE A 230 2.42 -4.40 -18.98
N MET A 231 2.49 -3.42 -18.06
CA MET A 231 3.77 -2.82 -17.65
C MET A 231 3.79 -2.27 -16.22
N GLY A 232 4.98 -2.18 -15.63
CA GLY A 232 5.19 -1.60 -14.30
C GLY A 232 5.11 -0.06 -14.29
N TYR A 233 4.67 0.54 -13.18
CA TYR A 233 4.61 2.00 -12.99
C TYR A 233 5.94 2.73 -13.33
N ASP A 234 7.07 2.28 -12.79
CA ASP A 234 8.39 2.85 -13.10
C ASP A 234 8.78 2.70 -14.58
N MET A 235 8.39 1.58 -15.20
CA MET A 235 8.62 1.35 -16.63
C MET A 235 7.83 2.36 -17.46
N TYR A 236 6.54 2.54 -17.16
CA TYR A 236 5.69 3.51 -17.82
C TYR A 236 6.23 4.93 -17.65
N ARG A 237 6.60 5.34 -16.43
CA ARG A 237 7.19 6.66 -16.15
C ARG A 237 8.46 6.89 -16.98
N ASN A 238 9.38 5.93 -16.97
CA ASN A 238 10.68 6.08 -17.62
C ASN A 238 10.56 6.17 -19.16
N LEU A 239 9.61 5.45 -19.75
CA LEU A 239 9.37 5.45 -21.21
C LEU A 239 8.58 6.66 -21.69
N SER A 240 7.48 7.03 -21.03
CA SER A 240 6.65 8.20 -21.40
C SER A 240 7.40 9.54 -21.24
N LEU A 241 8.16 9.71 -20.16
CA LEU A 241 9.09 10.84 -19.98
C LEU A 241 10.33 10.75 -20.89
N CYS A 242 10.55 9.58 -21.53
CA CYS A 242 11.69 9.29 -22.38
C CYS A 242 13.06 9.49 -21.69
N ASN A 243 13.13 9.20 -20.38
CA ASN A 243 14.34 9.27 -19.58
C ASN A 243 15.39 8.28 -20.10
N ASN A 244 16.66 8.66 -20.08
CA ASN A 244 17.84 7.88 -20.51
C ASN A 244 17.84 7.38 -21.99
N VAL A 245 16.77 7.58 -22.76
CA VAL A 245 16.73 7.29 -24.20
C VAL A 245 17.58 8.31 -24.97
N ARG A 246 18.55 7.85 -25.77
CA ARG A 246 19.37 8.71 -26.66
C ARG A 246 18.78 8.87 -28.07
N SER A 247 18.11 7.86 -28.63
CA SER A 247 17.58 7.88 -29.99
C SER A 247 16.29 8.72 -30.12
N LYS A 248 16.31 9.76 -30.96
CA LYS A 248 15.13 10.59 -31.26
C LYS A 248 13.97 9.78 -31.86
N LYS A 249 14.24 8.79 -32.73
CA LYS A 249 13.21 7.93 -33.33
C LYS A 249 12.50 7.08 -32.26
N VAL A 250 13.25 6.53 -31.30
CA VAL A 250 12.69 5.75 -30.18
C VAL A 250 11.86 6.64 -29.24
N LYS A 251 12.31 7.87 -28.92
CA LYS A 251 11.49 8.82 -28.15
C LYS A 251 10.18 9.18 -28.85
N LYS A 252 10.20 9.30 -30.19
CA LYS A 252 8.99 9.59 -30.97
C LYS A 252 7.97 8.44 -30.83
N ILE A 253 8.41 7.20 -31.07
CA ILE A 253 7.59 5.99 -30.92
C ILE A 253 6.95 5.92 -29.52
N PHE A 254 7.74 6.05 -28.44
CA PHE A 254 7.21 5.97 -27.08
C PHE A 254 6.16 7.03 -26.76
N LYS A 255 6.23 8.22 -27.35
CA LYS A 255 5.18 9.25 -27.18
C LYS A 255 3.92 8.94 -27.97
N GLU A 256 4.07 8.50 -29.21
CA GLU A 256 2.93 8.15 -30.08
C GLU A 256 2.15 6.94 -29.55
N THR A 257 2.84 5.91 -29.01
CA THR A 257 2.18 4.70 -28.48
C THR A 257 1.68 4.81 -27.04
N LEU A 258 2.24 5.68 -26.20
CA LEU A 258 1.87 5.75 -24.77
C LEU A 258 1.13 7.04 -24.35
N VAL A 259 1.22 8.13 -25.13
CA VAL A 259 0.82 9.47 -24.65
C VAL A 259 -0.22 10.14 -25.55
N ASP A 260 0.07 10.30 -26.84
CA ASP A 260 -0.82 10.98 -27.82
C ASP A 260 -0.52 10.41 -29.23
N PRO A 261 -1.40 9.61 -29.85
CA PRO A 261 -2.75 9.25 -29.38
C PRO A 261 -2.77 8.39 -28.10
N GLY A 262 -1.83 7.46 -27.93
CA GLY A 262 -1.84 6.53 -26.79
C GLY A 262 -2.91 5.41 -26.88
N PRO A 263 -3.27 4.78 -25.74
CA PRO A 263 -4.24 3.69 -25.67
C PRO A 263 -5.70 4.14 -25.54
N ASP A 264 -6.64 3.32 -26.01
CA ASP A 264 -8.09 3.58 -25.95
C ASP A 264 -8.68 3.46 -24.53
N ILE A 265 -8.05 2.64 -23.68
CA ILE A 265 -8.38 2.47 -22.25
C ILE A 265 -7.11 2.30 -21.41
N VAL A 266 -7.07 2.96 -20.24
CA VAL A 266 -6.00 2.81 -19.24
C VAL A 266 -6.58 2.18 -17.97
N ILE A 267 -5.90 1.18 -17.44
CA ILE A 267 -6.19 0.53 -16.16
C ILE A 267 -4.98 0.69 -15.24
N CYS A 268 -5.17 1.31 -14.08
CA CYS A 268 -4.16 1.46 -13.04
C CYS A 268 -4.51 0.54 -11.85
N ASP A 269 -3.71 -0.50 -11.63
CA ASP A 269 -3.88 -1.41 -10.49
C ASP A 269 -3.13 -0.91 -9.25
N GLU A 270 -3.68 -1.17 -8.07
CA GLU A 270 -3.28 -0.59 -6.78
C GLU A 270 -3.05 0.94 -6.82
N GLY A 271 -4.11 1.67 -7.17
CA GLY A 271 -4.12 3.13 -7.34
C GLY A 271 -3.66 3.98 -6.14
N HIS A 272 -3.51 3.39 -4.95
CA HIS A 272 -2.88 4.03 -3.80
C HIS A 272 -1.40 4.41 -4.05
N ILE A 273 -0.79 3.88 -5.12
CA ILE A 273 0.52 4.30 -5.65
C ILE A 273 0.51 5.75 -6.17
N LEU A 274 -0.66 6.30 -6.52
CA LEU A 274 -0.83 7.69 -6.99
C LEU A 274 -0.83 8.71 -5.83
N LYS A 275 0.14 8.59 -4.91
CA LYS A 275 0.20 9.31 -3.62
C LYS A 275 0.09 10.85 -3.71
N ASN A 276 0.54 11.45 -4.82
CA ASN A 276 0.67 12.91 -4.95
C ASN A 276 0.74 13.32 -6.44
N ASP A 277 0.00 14.35 -6.85
CA ASP A 277 0.03 14.93 -8.21
C ASP A 277 1.42 15.41 -8.63
N ALA A 278 2.24 15.88 -7.69
CA ALA A 278 3.62 16.31 -7.96
C ALA A 278 4.54 15.15 -8.33
N SER A 279 4.19 13.91 -7.95
CA SER A 279 5.02 12.73 -8.18
C SER A 279 5.28 12.52 -9.68
N ALA A 280 6.48 12.05 -10.02
CA ALA A 280 6.84 11.82 -11.42
C ALA A 280 5.99 10.71 -12.08
N ILE A 281 5.37 9.83 -11.29
CA ILE A 281 4.42 8.81 -11.76
C ILE A 281 3.07 9.46 -12.10
N SER A 282 2.47 10.21 -11.19
CA SER A 282 1.20 10.91 -11.43
C SER A 282 1.30 11.90 -12.59
N ARG A 283 2.41 12.65 -12.71
CA ARG A 283 2.65 13.54 -13.87
C ARG A 283 2.76 12.79 -15.19
N ALA A 284 3.40 11.61 -15.20
CA ALA A 284 3.53 10.80 -16.41
C ALA A 284 2.19 10.17 -16.84
N LEU A 285 1.35 9.74 -15.89
CA LEU A 285 0.04 9.15 -16.17
C LEU A 285 -1.00 10.21 -16.54
N ASN A 286 -0.98 11.38 -15.90
CA ASN A 286 -1.87 12.49 -16.25
C ASN A 286 -1.68 12.98 -17.70
N ALA A 287 -0.46 12.83 -18.25
CA ALA A 287 -0.13 13.20 -19.63
C ALA A 287 -0.82 12.35 -20.71
N ILE A 288 -1.38 11.17 -20.39
CA ILE A 288 -2.07 10.32 -21.37
C ILE A 288 -3.31 11.04 -21.90
N LYS A 289 -3.46 11.14 -23.22
CA LYS A 289 -4.58 11.83 -23.90
C LYS A 289 -5.96 11.33 -23.46
N THR A 290 -6.10 10.02 -23.36
CA THR A 290 -7.34 9.29 -23.06
C THR A 290 -7.90 9.61 -21.67
N ARG A 291 -9.21 9.91 -21.62
CA ARG A 291 -9.98 10.10 -20.37
C ARG A 291 -10.58 8.82 -19.81
N ARG A 292 -10.67 7.76 -20.63
CA ARG A 292 -11.16 6.42 -20.26
C ARG A 292 -10.14 5.69 -19.36
N ARG A 293 -10.22 6.00 -18.07
CA ARG A 293 -9.25 5.61 -17.03
C ARG A 293 -9.96 4.83 -15.91
N VAL A 294 -9.54 3.60 -15.67
CA VAL A 294 -10.02 2.76 -14.56
C VAL A 294 -8.93 2.68 -13.49
N VAL A 295 -9.25 3.03 -12.25
CA VAL A 295 -8.34 2.85 -11.11
C VAL A 295 -8.88 1.75 -10.20
N LEU A 296 -8.06 0.76 -9.88
CA LEU A 296 -8.41 -0.32 -8.96
C LEU A 296 -7.71 -0.08 -7.62
N THR A 297 -8.39 -0.29 -6.50
CA THR A 297 -7.76 -0.25 -5.18
C THR A 297 -8.32 -1.32 -4.25
N GLY A 298 -7.45 -2.00 -3.49
CA GLY A 298 -7.85 -3.01 -2.49
C GLY A 298 -8.23 -2.42 -1.13
N THR A 299 -7.71 -1.23 -0.82
CA THR A 299 -7.72 -0.64 0.52
C THR A 299 -8.03 0.86 0.44
N PRO A 300 -9.30 1.31 0.57
CA PRO A 300 -9.61 2.73 0.77
C PRO A 300 -8.92 3.26 2.04
N LEU A 301 -8.85 2.41 3.07
CA LEU A 301 -8.04 2.41 4.30
C LEU A 301 -6.67 3.13 4.30
N GLN A 302 -5.96 3.18 3.17
CA GLN A 302 -4.64 3.84 3.13
C GLN A 302 -4.72 5.33 2.83
N ASN A 303 -5.80 5.81 2.20
CA ASN A 303 -5.74 7.05 1.42
C ASN A 303 -5.90 8.30 2.28
N ASN A 304 -4.97 9.24 2.10
CA ASN A 304 -5.18 10.62 2.50
C ASN A 304 -6.38 11.18 1.75
N LEU A 305 -7.10 12.13 2.33
CA LEU A 305 -8.04 12.96 1.56
C LEU A 305 -7.32 13.60 0.35
N ILE A 306 -6.03 13.92 0.48
CA ILE A 306 -5.15 14.35 -0.62
C ILE A 306 -4.94 13.24 -1.68
N GLU A 307 -4.72 11.98 -1.27
CA GLU A 307 -4.49 10.85 -2.20
C GLU A 307 -5.79 10.48 -2.92
N TYR A 308 -6.92 10.58 -2.21
CA TYR A 308 -8.25 10.48 -2.76
C TYR A 308 -8.51 11.59 -3.79
N HIS A 309 -8.13 12.84 -3.48
CA HIS A 309 -8.19 13.97 -4.41
C HIS A 309 -7.31 13.74 -5.65
N CYS A 310 -6.09 13.23 -5.51
CA CYS A 310 -5.21 12.87 -6.64
C CYS A 310 -5.80 11.74 -7.51
N MET A 311 -6.29 10.65 -6.91
CA MET A 311 -6.95 9.56 -7.64
C MET A 311 -8.20 10.06 -8.40
N VAL A 312 -9.08 10.82 -7.74
CA VAL A 312 -10.28 11.36 -8.40
C VAL A 312 -9.90 12.37 -9.49
N SER A 313 -8.89 13.22 -9.28
CA SER A 313 -8.43 14.19 -10.29
C SER A 313 -7.78 13.51 -11.51
N PHE A 314 -7.08 12.38 -11.32
CA PHE A 314 -6.59 11.55 -12.42
C PHE A 314 -7.74 10.94 -13.25
N VAL A 315 -8.86 10.60 -12.61
CA VAL A 315 -9.98 9.87 -13.21
C VAL A 315 -11.06 10.79 -13.80
N LYS A 316 -11.39 11.88 -13.10
CA LYS A 316 -12.29 12.97 -13.51
C LYS A 316 -11.67 14.32 -13.13
N PRO A 317 -10.84 14.91 -14.01
CA PRO A 317 -10.17 16.18 -13.77
C PRO A 317 -11.14 17.30 -13.35
N SER A 318 -10.69 18.14 -12.43
CA SER A 318 -11.39 19.34 -11.93
C SER A 318 -12.75 19.09 -11.23
N LEU A 319 -13.25 17.85 -11.10
CA LEU A 319 -14.52 17.55 -10.42
C LEU A 319 -14.55 18.03 -8.96
N LEU A 320 -13.50 17.72 -8.21
CA LEU A 320 -13.32 18.16 -6.81
C LEU A 320 -12.72 19.58 -6.69
N GLY A 321 -12.35 20.21 -7.80
CA GLY A 321 -11.60 21.46 -7.82
C GLY A 321 -10.10 21.28 -7.53
N THR A 322 -9.40 22.40 -7.30
CA THR A 322 -7.97 22.36 -6.97
C THR A 322 -7.71 21.75 -5.58
N ARG A 323 -6.47 21.31 -5.32
CA ARG A 323 -6.07 20.81 -3.98
C ARG A 323 -6.34 21.84 -2.86
N LYS A 324 -6.25 23.14 -3.14
CA LYS A 324 -6.58 24.21 -2.17
C LYS A 324 -8.09 24.29 -1.91
N GLU A 325 -8.92 24.25 -2.95
CA GLU A 325 -10.40 24.21 -2.83
C GLU A 325 -10.87 22.98 -2.06
N PHE A 326 -10.37 21.80 -2.44
CA PHE A 326 -10.73 20.52 -1.82
C PHE A 326 -10.31 20.48 -0.33
N MET A 327 -9.10 20.94 0.00
CA MET A 327 -8.68 21.03 1.40
C MET A 327 -9.50 22.02 2.22
N ASN A 328 -9.99 23.13 1.65
CA ASN A 328 -10.86 24.05 2.39
C ASN A 328 -12.30 23.53 2.53
N THR A 329 -12.84 22.90 1.49
CA THR A 329 -14.22 22.39 1.44
C THR A 329 -14.42 21.13 2.29
N PHE A 330 -13.48 20.19 2.17
CA PHE A 330 -13.56 18.85 2.76
C PHE A 330 -12.38 18.58 3.70
N GLY A 331 -11.14 18.72 3.24
CA GLY A 331 -9.95 18.27 3.98
C GLY A 331 -9.82 18.81 5.41
N ASN A 332 -9.84 20.13 5.58
CA ASN A 332 -9.68 20.80 6.87
C ASN A 332 -10.89 20.60 7.80
N PRO A 333 -12.17 20.73 7.35
CA PRO A 333 -13.33 20.39 8.18
C PRO A 333 -13.34 18.94 8.66
N ILE A 334 -12.90 18.00 7.81
CA ILE A 334 -12.88 16.58 8.13
C ILE A 334 -11.74 16.28 9.12
N GLN A 335 -10.51 16.75 8.85
CA GLN A 335 -9.38 16.65 9.79
C GLN A 335 -9.68 17.26 11.17
N ASN A 336 -10.32 18.43 11.21
CA ASN A 336 -10.72 19.10 12.46
C ASN A 336 -11.72 18.30 13.32
N GLY A 337 -12.41 17.31 12.77
CA GLY A 337 -13.32 16.42 13.51
C GLY A 337 -12.66 15.13 14.01
N GLN A 338 -11.35 14.96 13.79
CA GLN A 338 -10.58 13.76 14.14
C GLN A 338 -9.52 14.01 15.21
N CYS A 339 -9.28 15.27 15.56
CA CYS A 339 -8.28 15.64 16.55
C CYS A 339 -8.78 15.28 17.96
N ALA A 340 -7.86 15.02 18.89
CA ALA A 340 -8.22 14.69 20.28
C ALA A 340 -8.93 15.85 21.02
N ASP A 341 -8.86 17.08 20.48
CA ASP A 341 -9.52 18.29 20.97
C ASP A 341 -10.80 18.67 20.17
N SER A 342 -11.27 17.83 19.24
CA SER A 342 -12.47 18.08 18.43
C SER A 342 -13.73 18.25 19.29
N THR A 343 -14.47 19.34 19.06
CA THR A 343 -15.76 19.56 19.76
C THR A 343 -16.88 18.76 19.11
N PRO A 344 -18.00 18.49 19.80
CA PRO A 344 -19.18 17.83 19.21
C PRO A 344 -19.73 18.53 17.95
N SER A 345 -19.45 19.82 17.76
CA SER A 345 -19.78 20.55 16.53
C SER A 345 -18.82 20.21 15.38
N ASP A 346 -17.52 20.08 15.65
CA ASP A 346 -16.53 19.67 14.63
C ASP A 346 -16.81 18.23 14.17
N PHE A 347 -17.13 17.31 15.10
CA PHE A 347 -17.59 15.95 14.77
C PHE A 347 -18.82 15.94 13.86
N ARG A 348 -19.82 16.79 14.13
CA ARG A 348 -21.02 16.91 13.28
C ARG A 348 -20.66 17.44 11.89
N ILE A 349 -19.85 18.49 11.81
CA ILE A 349 -19.40 19.09 10.54
C ILE A 349 -18.59 18.06 9.72
N MET A 350 -17.71 17.29 10.36
CA MET A 350 -16.99 16.17 9.72
C MET A 350 -17.97 15.17 9.13
N LYS A 351 -18.88 14.58 9.93
CA LYS A 351 -19.85 13.58 9.43
C LYS A 351 -20.65 14.11 8.24
N GLN A 352 -21.12 15.36 8.31
CA GLN A 352 -21.84 16.03 7.22
C GLN A 352 -20.99 16.18 5.95
N ARG A 353 -19.75 16.71 6.07
CA ARG A 353 -18.84 16.90 4.92
C ARG A 353 -18.41 15.57 4.30
N CYS A 354 -18.25 14.51 5.10
CA CYS A 354 -17.94 13.16 4.62
C CYS A 354 -19.12 12.55 3.84
N HIS A 355 -20.35 12.66 4.35
CA HIS A 355 -21.54 12.21 3.61
C HIS A 355 -21.69 12.93 2.27
N VAL A 356 -21.55 14.26 2.26
CA VAL A 356 -21.58 15.08 1.03
C VAL A 356 -20.51 14.64 0.04
N LEU A 357 -19.28 14.43 0.51
CA LEU A 357 -18.16 13.98 -0.32
C LEU A 357 -18.48 12.61 -0.96
N PHE A 358 -18.89 11.61 -0.18
CA PHE A 358 -19.29 10.29 -0.71
C PHE A 358 -20.43 10.39 -1.74
N LYS A 359 -21.47 11.18 -1.47
CA LYS A 359 -22.62 11.34 -2.38
C LYS A 359 -22.27 12.06 -3.69
N MET A 360 -21.28 12.96 -3.69
CA MET A 360 -20.70 13.54 -4.90
C MET A 360 -19.86 12.52 -5.70
N LEU A 361 -19.25 11.55 -5.02
CA LEU A 361 -18.33 10.57 -5.60
C LEU A 361 -18.99 9.28 -6.08
N GLU A 362 -20.22 9.01 -5.66
CA GLU A 362 -21.01 7.83 -6.03
C GLU A 362 -21.10 7.57 -7.56
N GLY A 363 -21.06 8.64 -8.37
CA GLY A 363 -21.04 8.56 -9.84
C GLY A 363 -19.68 8.19 -10.45
N CYS A 364 -18.59 8.17 -9.67
CA CYS A 364 -17.23 7.89 -10.14
C CYS A 364 -16.43 6.91 -9.29
N VAL A 365 -16.89 6.56 -8.08
CA VAL A 365 -16.27 5.58 -7.18
C VAL A 365 -17.29 4.56 -6.68
N GLN A 366 -17.07 3.27 -6.98
CA GLN A 366 -17.86 2.18 -6.40
C GLN A 366 -17.05 1.47 -5.31
N ARG A 367 -17.50 1.60 -4.05
CA ARG A 367 -16.98 0.82 -2.90
C ARG A 367 -17.83 -0.44 -2.70
N ARG A 368 -17.17 -1.56 -2.39
CA ARG A 368 -17.80 -2.80 -1.91
C ARG A 368 -16.89 -3.46 -0.89
N ASP A 369 -17.40 -3.63 0.32
CA ASP A 369 -16.69 -4.22 1.43
C ASP A 369 -16.82 -5.76 1.44
N TYR A 370 -16.10 -6.44 2.33
CA TYR A 370 -16.02 -7.91 2.35
C TYR A 370 -17.34 -8.60 2.71
N SER A 371 -18.33 -7.88 3.26
CA SER A 371 -19.68 -8.38 3.53
C SER A 371 -20.39 -8.97 2.30
N VAL A 372 -19.99 -8.52 1.10
CA VAL A 372 -20.44 -9.04 -0.19
C VAL A 372 -19.94 -10.47 -0.47
N LEU A 373 -18.88 -10.93 0.21
CA LEU A 373 -18.40 -12.32 0.15
C LEU A 373 -19.12 -13.26 1.11
N THR A 374 -19.69 -12.76 2.21
CA THR A 374 -20.29 -13.57 3.29
C THR A 374 -21.39 -14.56 2.82
N PRO A 375 -22.22 -14.25 1.80
CA PRO A 375 -23.16 -15.24 1.25
C PRO A 375 -22.53 -16.34 0.37
N PHE A 376 -21.25 -16.21 0.01
CA PHE A 376 -20.57 -17.06 -0.98
C PHE A 376 -19.35 -17.81 -0.44
N LEU A 377 -18.89 -17.48 0.78
CA LEU A 377 -17.74 -18.10 1.44
C LEU A 377 -18.16 -18.66 2.82
N PRO A 378 -17.47 -19.68 3.34
CA PRO A 378 -17.64 -20.16 4.72
C PRO A 378 -17.35 -19.07 5.77
N ALA A 379 -17.65 -19.36 7.04
CA ALA A 379 -17.38 -18.42 8.13
C ALA A 379 -15.89 -18.11 8.30
N LYS A 380 -15.55 -16.82 8.49
CA LYS A 380 -14.26 -16.32 8.96
C LYS A 380 -14.34 -16.05 10.47
N HIS A 381 -13.34 -16.47 11.23
CA HIS A 381 -13.19 -16.11 12.63
C HIS A 381 -11.77 -15.60 12.89
N GLU A 382 -11.65 -14.34 13.32
CA GLU A 382 -10.37 -13.74 13.70
C GLU A 382 -10.24 -13.62 15.22
N TYR A 383 -9.26 -14.30 15.79
CA TYR A 383 -8.93 -14.29 17.21
C TYR A 383 -7.62 -13.55 17.47
N VAL A 384 -7.62 -12.73 18.52
CA VAL A 384 -6.48 -11.96 19.01
C VAL A 384 -6.05 -12.59 20.33
N ILE A 385 -4.85 -13.17 20.37
CA ILE A 385 -4.35 -13.93 21.52
C ILE A 385 -3.26 -13.10 22.20
N LYS A 386 -3.49 -12.73 23.47
CA LYS A 386 -2.53 -12.02 24.31
C LYS A 386 -1.64 -13.06 25.01
N VAL A 387 -0.39 -13.13 24.56
CA VAL A 387 0.63 -14.12 24.95
C VAL A 387 1.51 -13.53 26.05
N ARG A 388 1.73 -14.27 27.14
CA ARG A 388 2.66 -13.84 28.21
C ARG A 388 4.11 -13.99 27.77
N LEU A 389 4.94 -12.99 28.11
CA LEU A 389 6.40 -13.07 27.97
C LEU A 389 7.00 -14.10 28.94
N SER A 390 8.06 -14.78 28.53
CA SER A 390 8.89 -15.57 29.45
C SER A 390 9.64 -14.67 30.44
N GLU A 391 10.11 -15.24 31.56
CA GLU A 391 10.83 -14.48 32.57
C GLU A 391 12.15 -13.89 32.02
N ALA A 392 12.80 -14.61 31.10
CA ALA A 392 13.97 -14.14 30.36
C ALA A 392 13.64 -12.98 29.41
N GLN A 393 12.53 -13.06 28.68
CA GLN A 393 12.07 -11.95 27.82
C GLN A 393 11.76 -10.69 28.65
N ARG A 394 11.07 -10.83 29.79
CA ARG A 394 10.80 -9.71 30.71
C ARG A 394 12.10 -9.06 31.19
N LYS A 395 13.06 -9.86 31.70
CA LYS A 395 14.37 -9.37 32.17
C LYS A 395 15.13 -8.62 31.08
N LEU A 396 15.15 -9.14 29.86
CA LEU A 396 15.80 -8.49 28.70
C LEU A 396 15.09 -7.20 28.26
N TYR A 397 13.75 -7.19 28.25
CA TYR A 397 12.95 -6.02 27.86
C TYR A 397 13.12 -4.89 28.88
N GLU A 398 13.05 -5.18 30.18
CA GLU A 398 13.33 -4.21 31.24
C GLU A 398 14.75 -3.66 31.17
N HIS A 399 15.75 -4.53 30.95
CA HIS A 399 17.13 -4.10 30.80
C HIS A 399 17.31 -3.18 29.59
N TYR A 400 16.69 -3.52 28.45
CA TYR A 400 16.75 -2.69 27.26
C TYR A 400 16.16 -1.29 27.50
N LEU A 401 14.96 -1.22 28.11
CA LEU A 401 14.34 0.05 28.47
C LEU A 401 15.22 0.87 29.43
N LYS A 402 15.72 0.26 30.52
CA LYS A 402 16.51 0.96 31.55
C LYS A 402 17.87 1.44 31.01
N THR A 403 18.53 0.68 30.15
CA THR A 403 19.90 0.98 29.68
C THR A 403 19.96 1.80 28.38
N PHE A 404 19.05 1.59 27.43
CA PHE A 404 19.11 2.24 26.11
C PHE A 404 18.09 3.37 25.93
N VAL A 405 16.89 3.22 26.48
CA VAL A 405 15.78 4.19 26.33
C VAL A 405 15.77 5.22 27.46
N PHE A 406 15.95 4.80 28.71
CA PHE A 406 15.84 5.64 29.91
C PHE A 406 17.13 5.82 30.75
N PRO A 407 18.35 5.96 30.16
CA PRO A 407 19.60 6.00 30.93
C PRO A 407 19.70 7.17 31.94
N GLU A 408 18.90 8.23 31.76
CA GLU A 408 18.78 9.37 32.68
C GLU A 408 17.32 9.62 33.13
N GLY A 409 16.41 8.67 32.92
CA GLY A 409 15.00 8.76 33.35
C GLY A 409 14.10 9.74 32.57
N ASP A 410 14.60 10.41 31.53
CA ASP A 410 13.83 11.39 30.73
C ASP A 410 13.71 10.96 29.26
N VAL A 411 12.48 10.71 28.81
CA VAL A 411 12.14 10.27 27.45
C VAL A 411 12.43 11.34 26.38
N THR A 412 12.51 12.61 26.78
CA THR A 412 12.45 13.75 25.85
C THR A 412 13.80 14.26 25.36
N LYS A 413 14.92 13.84 25.99
CA LYS A 413 16.25 14.43 25.74
C LYS A 413 17.04 13.81 24.58
N ARG A 414 16.70 12.62 24.11
CA ARG A 414 17.24 12.05 22.86
C ARG A 414 16.26 12.29 21.72
N GLY A 415 16.78 12.53 20.51
CA GLY A 415 16.01 12.25 19.30
C GLY A 415 15.71 10.75 19.28
N VAL A 416 14.47 10.39 19.60
CA VAL A 416 14.09 9.00 19.95
C VAL A 416 14.23 8.09 18.74
N GLY A 417 15.04 7.05 18.86
CA GLY A 417 15.24 6.02 17.85
C GLY A 417 14.06 5.05 17.73
N LEU A 418 12.82 5.54 17.69
CA LEU A 418 11.61 4.71 17.85
C LEU A 418 11.61 3.47 16.93
N PHE A 419 12.11 3.60 15.69
CA PHE A 419 12.20 2.48 14.76
C PHE A 419 13.37 1.52 15.03
N SER A 420 14.51 1.98 15.58
CA SER A 420 15.58 1.07 16.03
C SER A 420 15.18 0.33 17.31
N ASP A 421 14.50 1.04 18.21
CA ASP A 421 14.06 0.52 19.50
C ASP A 421 12.93 -0.50 19.28
N TYR A 422 11.94 -0.18 18.44
CA TYR A 422 10.91 -1.12 17.99
C TYR A 422 11.54 -2.38 17.38
N GLN A 423 12.54 -2.26 16.50
CA GLN A 423 13.22 -3.43 15.94
C GLN A 423 14.02 -4.24 16.98
N ALA A 424 14.59 -3.62 18.01
CA ALA A 424 15.32 -4.31 19.07
C ALA A 424 14.37 -5.03 20.02
N LEU A 425 13.34 -4.33 20.50
CA LEU A 425 12.29 -4.88 21.37
C LEU A 425 11.49 -5.98 20.65
N MET A 426 11.21 -5.84 19.35
CA MET A 426 10.55 -6.87 18.55
C MET A 426 11.35 -8.18 18.54
N ARG A 427 12.67 -8.12 18.37
CA ARG A 427 13.52 -9.33 18.49
C ARG A 427 13.38 -9.97 19.88
N ILE A 428 13.28 -9.18 20.97
CA ILE A 428 13.10 -9.68 22.34
C ILE A 428 11.72 -10.36 22.51
N TRP A 429 10.62 -9.70 22.15
CA TRP A 429 9.27 -10.23 22.38
C TRP A 429 8.90 -11.37 21.44
N THR A 430 9.45 -11.41 20.23
CA THR A 430 9.33 -12.58 19.35
C THR A 430 10.07 -13.79 19.95
N HIS A 431 11.39 -13.70 20.19
CA HIS A 431 12.18 -14.74 20.89
C HIS A 431 13.60 -14.24 21.22
N PRO A 432 14.16 -14.40 22.44
CA PRO A 432 15.49 -13.88 22.79
C PRO A 432 16.62 -14.24 21.79
N TRP A 433 16.58 -15.45 21.23
CA TRP A 433 17.51 -15.92 20.18
C TRP A 433 17.55 -15.04 18.91
N CYS A 434 16.50 -14.29 18.60
CA CYS A 434 16.48 -13.36 17.45
C CYS A 434 17.57 -12.26 17.55
N LEU A 435 18.03 -11.92 18.77
CA LEU A 435 19.18 -11.04 18.97
C LEU A 435 20.48 -11.70 18.50
N LYS A 436 20.67 -13.00 18.79
CA LYS A 436 21.83 -13.79 18.34
C LYS A 436 21.79 -14.03 16.84
N LEU A 437 20.62 -14.34 16.27
CA LEU A 437 20.44 -14.48 14.81
C LEU A 437 20.79 -13.18 14.06
N GLU A 438 20.39 -12.01 14.55
CA GLU A 438 20.79 -10.73 13.93
C GLU A 438 22.29 -10.47 14.08
N ALA A 439 22.90 -10.80 15.23
CA ALA A 439 24.35 -10.66 15.41
C ALA A 439 25.14 -11.53 14.41
N ILE A 440 24.74 -12.79 14.21
CA ILE A 440 25.32 -13.71 13.22
C ILE A 440 25.07 -13.21 11.79
N ARG A 441 23.86 -12.72 11.48
CA ARG A 441 23.55 -12.12 10.17
C ARG A 441 24.38 -10.86 9.89
N ARG A 442 24.69 -10.08 10.93
CA ARG A 442 25.53 -8.87 10.83
C ARG A 442 27.01 -9.22 10.67
N SER A 443 27.54 -10.23 11.35
CA SER A 443 28.93 -10.67 11.13
C SER A 443 29.12 -11.27 9.73
N MET A 444 28.19 -12.11 9.27
CA MET A 444 28.25 -12.67 7.90
C MET A 444 28.27 -11.59 6.82
N ARG A 445 27.42 -10.54 6.93
CA ARG A 445 27.46 -9.40 5.99
C ARG A 445 28.84 -8.74 5.93
N MET A 446 29.45 -8.47 7.09
CA MET A 446 30.77 -7.84 7.16
C MET A 446 31.87 -8.71 6.54
N THR A 447 31.79 -10.03 6.66
CA THR A 447 32.77 -10.94 6.03
C THR A 447 32.62 -11.11 4.52
N TYR A 448 31.45 -10.77 3.94
CA TYR A 448 31.26 -10.81 2.49
C TYR A 448 31.66 -9.49 1.80
N ASP A 449 31.41 -8.33 2.41
CA ASP A 449 31.80 -7.00 1.89
C ASP A 449 33.33 -6.90 1.63
N ASP A 450 34.17 -7.53 2.46
CA ASP A 450 35.64 -7.58 2.28
C ASP A 450 36.10 -8.53 1.15
N SER A 451 35.19 -9.24 0.46
CA SER A 451 35.54 -10.39 -0.40
C SER A 451 35.07 -10.35 -1.86
N ASP A 452 34.08 -9.51 -2.21
CA ASP A 452 33.51 -9.46 -3.56
C ASP A 452 33.18 -8.01 -4.00
N ASP A 453 34.12 -7.38 -4.72
CA ASP A 453 33.95 -6.04 -5.34
C ASP A 453 33.13 -6.14 -6.64
N SER A 454 31.93 -6.71 -6.56
CA SER A 454 30.99 -6.85 -7.68
C SER A 454 29.54 -6.54 -7.31
N LEU A 455 28.77 -6.03 -8.28
CA LEU A 455 27.50 -5.35 -8.01
C LEU A 455 26.29 -6.29 -7.89
N ASP A 456 25.63 -6.30 -6.72
CA ASP A 456 24.15 -6.32 -6.68
C ASP A 456 23.54 -5.60 -5.46
N GLY A 457 23.75 -4.28 -5.38
CA GLY A 457 23.23 -3.42 -4.31
C GLY A 457 21.75 -3.05 -4.48
N PHE A 458 20.81 -4.00 -4.38
CA PHE A 458 19.38 -3.69 -4.34
C PHE A 458 18.98 -3.03 -3.01
N VAL A 459 19.07 -1.71 -2.96
CA VAL A 459 18.71 -0.89 -1.79
C VAL A 459 17.24 -1.12 -1.41
N VAL A 460 17.02 -1.60 -0.19
CA VAL A 460 15.68 -1.66 0.40
C VAL A 460 15.22 -0.23 0.71
N HIS A 461 14.40 0.33 -0.19
CA HIS A 461 13.66 1.56 0.10
C HIS A 461 12.63 1.32 1.22
N THR A 462 13.04 1.60 2.45
CA THR A 462 12.14 2.21 3.44
C THR A 462 11.94 3.69 3.06
N ASP A 463 10.70 4.18 3.12
CA ASP A 463 10.31 5.54 2.72
C ASP A 463 10.86 6.62 3.70
N GLU A 464 12.18 6.86 3.68
CA GLU A 464 12.83 7.98 4.38
C GLU A 464 12.94 9.21 3.46
N GLU A 465 11.89 10.03 3.45
CA GLU A 465 11.95 11.35 2.81
C GLU A 465 12.67 12.35 3.73
N SER A 466 13.94 12.64 3.46
CA SER A 466 14.67 13.75 4.06
C SER A 466 14.29 15.08 3.40
N GLU A 467 13.25 15.75 3.90
CA GLU A 467 12.99 17.15 3.53
C GLU A 467 14.01 18.06 4.22
N SER A 468 14.98 18.57 3.45
CA SER A 468 15.91 19.60 3.92
C SER A 468 15.21 20.95 3.96
N THR A 469 14.82 21.41 5.14
CA THR A 469 14.31 22.77 5.36
C THR A 469 15.41 23.80 5.13
N ALA A 470 15.43 24.38 3.94
CA ALA A 470 16.21 25.58 3.63
C ALA A 470 15.35 26.80 3.97
N GLU A 471 15.51 27.34 5.18
CA GLU A 471 14.98 28.67 5.51
C GLU A 471 15.84 29.73 4.80
N SER A 472 15.19 30.62 4.06
CA SER A 472 15.84 31.68 3.30
C SER A 472 15.62 33.03 3.98
N GLU A 473 16.67 33.62 4.54
CA GLU A 473 16.65 35.03 4.92
C GLU A 473 17.02 35.90 3.71
N SER A 474 16.15 36.87 3.44
CA SER A 474 16.34 38.07 2.61
C SER A 474 17.40 39.00 3.24
N GLU A 475 18.03 39.97 2.56
CA GLU A 475 18.14 40.40 1.16
C GLU A 475 19.31 41.41 1.11
N GLU A 476 19.86 41.74 -0.06
CA GLU A 476 20.03 43.16 -0.47
C GLU A 476 20.54 43.27 -1.93
N ASP A 477 20.24 44.42 -2.54
CA ASP A 477 20.40 44.71 -3.96
C ASP A 477 21.84 45.04 -4.42
N THR A 478 22.15 44.80 -5.70
CA THR A 478 22.36 45.90 -6.67
C THR A 478 22.67 45.42 -8.11
N ASP A 479 21.62 45.45 -8.95
CA ASP A 479 21.54 46.01 -10.32
C ASP A 479 22.62 45.75 -11.43
N ALA A 480 22.20 45.99 -12.67
CA ALA A 480 22.97 46.51 -13.81
C ALA A 480 23.73 45.56 -14.79
N ASN A 481 22.95 44.87 -15.64
CA ASN A 481 22.92 45.13 -17.10
C ASN A 481 24.07 44.66 -18.05
N LYS A 482 23.69 43.94 -19.14
CA LYS A 482 24.48 43.53 -20.36
C LYS A 482 25.64 42.52 -20.15
N GLY A 483 26.09 41.76 -21.17
CA GLY A 483 25.48 41.49 -22.48
C GLY A 483 26.45 41.28 -23.66
N ARG A 484 26.63 40.02 -24.09
CA ARG A 484 27.27 39.53 -25.37
C ARG A 484 28.81 39.69 -25.56
N GLY A 485 29.42 38.66 -26.18
CA GLY A 485 30.71 38.75 -26.92
C GLY A 485 31.82 37.81 -26.38
N LYS A 486 32.05 36.60 -26.90
CA LYS A 486 32.77 36.17 -28.14
C LYS A 486 34.30 36.43 -28.19
N SER A 487 35.06 35.30 -28.22
CA SER A 487 36.07 34.94 -29.25
C SER A 487 37.55 35.43 -29.17
N ARG A 488 38.49 34.45 -29.03
CA ARG A 488 39.82 34.27 -29.72
C ARG A 488 40.89 35.38 -29.63
N ARG A 489 42.22 35.17 -29.81
CA ARG A 489 43.19 34.02 -29.77
C ARG A 489 44.61 34.62 -29.97
N LYS A 490 45.64 34.14 -29.24
CA LYS A 490 47.09 34.05 -29.59
C LYS A 490 47.85 35.36 -29.96
N ASP A 491 49.18 35.48 -29.84
CA ASP A 491 50.25 34.59 -29.29
C ASP A 491 51.09 35.39 -28.23
N SER A 492 52.42 35.40 -28.00
CA SER A 492 53.65 34.79 -28.57
C SER A 492 54.80 34.75 -27.52
N GLY A 493 55.99 34.26 -27.92
CA GLY A 493 57.28 34.49 -27.21
C GLY A 493 58.05 35.71 -27.74
N ASP A 494 59.32 35.97 -27.43
CA ASP A 494 60.37 35.21 -26.68
C ASP A 494 61.36 36.19 -25.98
N GLU A 495 62.34 35.81 -25.12
CA GLU A 495 62.77 34.50 -24.61
C GLU A 495 62.65 34.41 -23.04
N VAL A 496 63.64 34.45 -22.11
CA VAL A 496 65.13 34.59 -22.11
C VAL A 496 65.73 33.67 -21.02
N ILE A 497 66.82 32.94 -21.30
CA ILE A 497 67.30 31.79 -20.49
C ILE A 497 68.63 32.01 -19.73
N PRO A 498 68.65 31.78 -18.40
CA PRO A 498 69.88 31.53 -17.61
C PRO A 498 69.84 30.23 -16.75
N GLU A 499 70.85 30.05 -15.88
CA GLU A 499 71.13 28.83 -15.07
C GLU A 499 70.89 29.06 -13.56
N LYS A 500 70.41 28.13 -12.71
CA LYS A 500 70.75 26.70 -12.41
C LYS A 500 72.05 26.45 -11.61
N ARG A 501 71.98 26.43 -10.25
CA ARG A 501 72.59 25.39 -9.37
C ARG A 501 72.34 25.60 -7.86
N ALA A 502 72.12 24.48 -7.14
CA ALA A 502 72.12 24.32 -5.66
C ALA A 502 71.09 25.17 -4.86
N SER A 503 70.62 24.81 -3.66
CA SER A 503 70.56 23.57 -2.84
C SER A 503 69.30 23.68 -1.95
N GLY A 504 68.77 22.68 -1.24
CA GLY A 504 69.05 21.25 -1.15
C GLY A 504 68.27 20.63 0.03
N THR A 505 67.65 19.46 -0.15
CA THR A 505 66.88 18.74 0.89
C THR A 505 67.23 17.24 0.86
N ALA A 506 67.38 16.61 2.04
CA ALA A 506 67.70 15.18 2.17
C ALA A 506 66.42 14.34 1.98
N ARG A 507 66.40 13.21 1.25
CA ARG A 507 67.20 11.95 1.35
C ARG A 507 66.96 11.21 2.69
N LYS A 508 66.78 9.88 2.68
CA LYS A 508 67.27 8.88 1.70
C LYS A 508 66.17 8.01 1.06
N THR A 509 66.39 7.67 -0.21
CA THR A 509 65.81 6.52 -0.92
C THR A 509 66.86 5.42 -1.07
N ARG A 510 66.42 4.17 -1.34
CA ARG A 510 67.01 3.18 -2.29
C ARG A 510 66.30 1.81 -2.12
N ASN A 511 66.09 1.00 -3.16
CA ASN A 511 66.24 1.21 -4.62
C ASN A 511 65.32 0.24 -5.39
N SER A 512 65.04 0.50 -6.67
CA SER A 512 64.42 -0.45 -7.59
C SER A 512 65.44 -1.02 -8.60
N LEU A 513 65.16 -2.21 -9.16
CA LEU A 513 65.75 -2.72 -10.42
C LEU A 513 65.01 -3.98 -10.92
N GLN A 514 65.02 -4.19 -12.24
CA GLN A 514 64.39 -5.30 -12.97
C GLN A 514 65.13 -5.49 -14.33
N THR A 515 64.95 -6.54 -15.15
CA THR A 515 64.12 -7.76 -15.12
C THR A 515 64.99 -8.96 -15.58
N THR A 516 64.62 -10.21 -15.28
CA THR A 516 65.02 -11.36 -16.11
C THR A 516 64.02 -12.54 -16.04
N ARG A 517 64.13 -13.47 -16.99
CA ARG A 517 63.24 -14.63 -17.21
C ARG A 517 63.78 -15.94 -16.61
N SER A 518 62.87 -16.91 -16.45
CA SER A 518 62.99 -18.34 -16.85
C SER A 518 63.00 -19.45 -15.77
N SER A 519 62.74 -20.68 -16.27
CA SER A 519 62.77 -22.03 -15.64
C SER A 519 61.80 -22.40 -14.50
N LYS A 520 60.98 -23.44 -14.78
CA LYS A 520 60.76 -24.60 -13.89
C LYS A 520 61.88 -25.65 -14.16
N PRO A 521 61.98 -26.82 -13.49
CA PRO A 521 61.43 -27.27 -12.19
C PRO A 521 62.51 -27.87 -11.25
N SER A 522 62.14 -28.23 -10.01
CA SER A 522 62.73 -29.38 -9.28
C SER A 522 61.90 -29.80 -8.05
N LYS A 523 61.96 -31.10 -7.71
CA LYS A 523 61.68 -31.64 -6.36
C LYS A 523 62.98 -31.67 -5.55
N VAL A 524 62.91 -31.70 -4.22
CA VAL A 524 63.35 -32.80 -3.32
C VAL A 524 62.57 -32.66 -1.99
N GLU A 525 62.26 -33.76 -1.30
CA GLU A 525 61.59 -33.76 0.03
C GLU A 525 62.56 -33.44 1.19
N ILE A 526 62.04 -33.11 2.39
CA ILE A 526 62.48 -33.68 3.70
C ILE A 526 61.46 -33.30 4.79
N ASP A 527 61.38 -34.19 5.78
CA ASP A 527 60.47 -34.29 6.92
C ASP A 527 60.38 -33.05 7.84
N GLY A 528 59.32 -33.00 8.67
CA GLY A 528 59.38 -32.31 9.97
C GLY A 528 58.13 -31.53 10.43
N GLU A 529 57.29 -32.21 11.23
CA GLU A 529 56.49 -31.64 12.34
C GLU A 529 55.33 -30.64 12.06
N ASP A 530 54.40 -30.63 13.02
CA ASP A 530 53.26 -29.71 13.23
C ASP A 530 52.37 -29.31 12.03
N VAL A 531 51.40 -30.18 11.74
CA VAL A 531 50.10 -29.76 11.20
C VAL A 531 49.39 -28.92 12.27
N VAL A 532 49.56 -27.60 12.21
CA VAL A 532 48.67 -26.68 12.91
C VAL A 532 47.31 -26.72 12.21
N GLU A 533 46.37 -27.47 12.80
CA GLU A 533 44.95 -27.30 12.48
C GLU A 533 44.59 -25.83 12.73
N VAL A 534 44.24 -25.11 11.65
CA VAL A 534 43.75 -23.74 11.78
C VAL A 534 42.33 -23.84 12.32
N ASP A 535 42.21 -23.75 13.66
CA ASP A 535 40.96 -23.85 14.42
C ASP A 535 39.79 -23.19 13.69
N ALA A 536 38.98 -24.02 13.04
CA ALA A 536 37.68 -23.63 12.53
C ALA A 536 36.78 -23.40 13.73
N LYS A 537 36.83 -22.18 14.28
CA LYS A 537 36.14 -21.78 15.52
C LYS A 537 34.76 -22.42 15.58
N PRO A 538 34.45 -23.19 16.63
CA PRO A 538 33.20 -23.94 16.68
C PRO A 538 32.01 -22.99 16.52
N GLY A 539 31.02 -23.41 15.73
CA GLY A 539 29.73 -22.73 15.67
C GLY A 539 29.13 -22.60 17.09
N PRO A 540 28.30 -21.57 17.35
CA PRO A 540 27.73 -21.34 18.68
C PRO A 540 27.01 -22.60 19.16
N SER A 541 27.38 -23.08 20.35
CA SER A 541 26.91 -24.35 20.90
C SER A 541 25.39 -24.41 20.96
N GLU A 542 24.80 -25.51 20.47
CA GLU A 542 23.33 -25.66 20.41
C GLU A 542 22.65 -25.64 21.79
N ALA A 543 23.41 -25.89 22.87
CA ALA A 543 22.99 -25.87 24.27
C ALA A 543 22.37 -24.55 24.77
N GLU A 544 22.38 -23.47 24.00
CA GLU A 544 21.75 -22.19 24.35
C GLU A 544 20.39 -21.92 23.67
N TYR A 545 19.92 -22.79 22.77
CA TYR A 545 18.63 -22.61 22.07
C TYR A 545 17.53 -23.46 22.73
N ASN A 546 16.69 -22.84 23.57
CA ASN A 546 15.43 -23.43 24.04
C ASN A 546 14.23 -22.64 23.48
N VAL A 547 13.29 -23.38 22.87
CA VAL A 547 12.01 -22.92 22.33
C VAL A 547 11.10 -22.30 23.39
N GLU A 548 11.14 -22.82 24.62
CA GLU A 548 10.31 -22.39 25.76
C GLU A 548 10.64 -20.95 26.23
N LEU A 549 11.70 -20.34 25.69
CA LEU A 549 12.06 -18.96 25.98
C LEU A 549 11.11 -17.93 25.34
N SER A 550 10.15 -18.34 24.51
CA SER A 550 9.04 -17.49 24.05
C SER A 550 7.71 -18.23 23.92
N GLY A 551 6.69 -17.72 24.61
CA GLY A 551 5.31 -18.21 24.48
C GLY A 551 4.76 -18.15 23.05
N LYS A 552 5.22 -17.19 22.22
CA LYS A 552 4.82 -17.12 20.80
C LYS A 552 5.29 -18.34 20.01
N LEU A 553 6.50 -18.83 20.28
CA LEU A 553 7.06 -19.97 19.55
C LEU A 553 6.47 -21.30 20.05
N VAL A 554 6.25 -21.42 21.36
CA VAL A 554 5.54 -22.57 21.95
C VAL A 554 4.12 -22.67 21.38
N LEU A 555 3.32 -21.61 21.45
CA LEU A 555 1.94 -21.61 20.93
C LEU A 555 1.87 -21.83 19.41
N LEU A 556 2.87 -21.42 18.64
CA LEU A 556 2.97 -21.75 17.22
C LEU A 556 3.12 -23.26 17.01
N LEU A 557 4.04 -23.91 17.73
CA LEU A 557 4.31 -25.34 17.57
C LEU A 557 3.14 -26.21 18.06
N GLU A 558 2.46 -25.82 19.13
CA GLU A 558 1.24 -26.49 19.59
C GLU A 558 0.11 -26.41 18.55
N ILE A 559 -0.16 -25.23 17.97
CA ILE A 559 -1.17 -25.09 16.91
C ILE A 559 -0.79 -25.90 15.66
N LEU A 560 0.50 -26.05 15.35
CA LEU A 560 0.95 -26.90 14.23
C LEU A 560 0.73 -28.39 14.51
N ALA A 561 0.97 -28.85 15.73
CA ALA A 561 0.70 -30.24 16.13
C ALA A 561 -0.81 -30.56 16.14
N ASP A 562 -1.62 -29.66 16.69
CA ASP A 562 -3.09 -29.80 16.70
C ASP A 562 -3.66 -29.75 15.26
N ALA A 563 -3.12 -28.89 14.39
CA ALA A 563 -3.54 -28.80 12.98
C ALA A 563 -3.12 -30.04 12.17
N GLU A 564 -1.94 -30.61 12.45
CA GLU A 564 -1.50 -31.89 11.87
C GLU A 564 -2.43 -33.04 12.27
N ALA A 565 -2.85 -33.13 13.54
CA ALA A 565 -3.79 -34.13 14.02
C ALA A 565 -5.19 -34.04 13.38
N VAL A 566 -5.55 -32.91 12.78
CA VAL A 566 -6.84 -32.67 12.08
C VAL A 566 -6.65 -32.59 10.54
N GLU A 567 -5.45 -32.90 10.03
CA GLU A 567 -5.06 -32.81 8.61
C GLU A 567 -5.34 -31.41 7.98
N GLU A 568 -5.06 -30.33 8.72
CA GLU A 568 -5.34 -28.97 8.29
C GLU A 568 -4.08 -28.16 7.95
N LYS A 569 -4.11 -27.52 6.77
CA LYS A 569 -3.00 -26.70 6.27
C LYS A 569 -3.00 -25.31 6.92
N VAL A 570 -1.80 -24.83 7.30
CA VAL A 570 -1.56 -23.61 8.07
C VAL A 570 -0.69 -22.62 7.28
N LEU A 571 -1.04 -21.33 7.29
CA LEU A 571 -0.14 -20.24 6.88
C LEU A 571 0.40 -19.49 8.10
N VAL A 572 1.67 -19.06 8.05
CA VAL A 572 2.26 -18.14 9.03
C VAL A 572 2.77 -16.89 8.32
N PHE A 573 2.29 -15.73 8.73
CA PHE A 573 2.72 -14.42 8.25
C PHE A 573 3.56 -13.69 9.30
N SER A 574 4.75 -13.22 8.93
CA SER A 574 5.60 -12.36 9.76
C SER A 574 6.16 -11.17 8.97
N GLN A 575 6.31 -10.02 9.64
CA GLN A 575 6.97 -8.83 9.11
C GLN A 575 8.50 -9.03 8.97
N SER A 576 9.06 -9.98 9.70
CA SER A 576 10.49 -10.11 10.03
C SER A 576 11.08 -11.39 9.43
N LEU A 577 12.09 -11.26 8.57
CA LEU A 577 12.80 -12.42 8.03
C LEU A 577 13.51 -13.21 9.13
N VAL A 578 14.04 -12.55 10.16
CA VAL A 578 14.68 -13.21 11.32
C VAL A 578 13.68 -14.05 12.12
N SER A 579 12.41 -13.65 12.14
CA SER A 579 11.33 -14.44 12.77
C SER A 579 10.98 -15.68 11.93
N LEU A 580 11.04 -15.59 10.60
CA LEU A 580 10.90 -16.77 9.72
C LEU A 580 12.13 -17.69 9.83
N ASP A 581 13.35 -17.12 9.86
CA ASP A 581 14.60 -17.86 10.06
C ASP A 581 14.59 -18.64 11.41
N LEU A 582 14.03 -18.03 12.47
CA LEU A 582 13.79 -18.69 13.76
C LEU A 582 12.80 -19.86 13.66
N ILE A 583 11.70 -19.70 12.94
CA ILE A 583 10.67 -20.75 12.79
C ILE A 583 11.21 -21.93 11.98
N GLU A 584 11.99 -21.68 10.91
CA GLU A 584 12.67 -22.77 10.18
C GLU A 584 13.63 -23.56 11.09
N ARG A 585 14.35 -22.90 12.01
CA ARG A 585 15.16 -23.60 13.03
C ARG A 585 14.29 -24.39 14.02
N ALA A 586 13.17 -23.83 14.47
CA ALA A 586 12.27 -24.48 15.43
C ALA A 586 11.61 -25.77 14.88
N LEU A 587 11.50 -25.87 13.55
CA LEU A 587 11.01 -27.05 12.84
C LEU A 587 12.11 -28.11 12.57
N GLY A 588 13.39 -27.75 12.72
CA GLY A 588 14.55 -28.59 12.34
C GLY A 588 15.01 -28.41 10.88
N GLY A 589 14.35 -27.58 10.08
CA GLY A 589 14.57 -27.42 8.64
C GLY A 589 15.72 -26.49 8.23
N GLY A 590 16.81 -26.47 9.00
CA GLY A 590 17.98 -25.61 8.76
C GLY A 590 19.21 -26.38 8.26
N GLU A 591 20.12 -25.71 7.55
CA GLU A 591 21.43 -26.27 7.16
C GLU A 591 22.39 -26.50 8.36
N VAL A 592 21.97 -26.13 9.58
CA VAL A 592 22.74 -26.28 10.83
C VAL A 592 21.82 -26.69 11.99
N GLY A 593 21.49 -27.98 12.09
CA GLY A 593 21.08 -28.65 13.34
C GLY A 593 19.61 -28.55 13.80
N GLY A 594 19.08 -29.67 14.29
CA GLY A 594 17.80 -29.77 15.01
C GLY A 594 17.10 -31.13 14.88
N ASP A 595 17.22 -32.01 15.88
CA ASP A 595 16.61 -33.36 15.89
C ASP A 595 15.08 -33.34 16.05
N ARG A 596 14.37 -33.09 14.94
CA ARG A 596 12.96 -33.46 14.72
C ARG A 596 12.81 -34.00 13.30
N GLU A 597 12.83 -35.32 13.16
CA GLU A 597 12.98 -36.05 11.87
C GLU A 597 11.88 -35.81 10.80
N ASN A 598 10.86 -34.99 11.07
CA ASN A 598 9.58 -34.96 10.35
C ASN A 598 9.23 -33.65 9.61
N TRP A 599 10.17 -32.72 9.35
CA TRP A 599 9.86 -31.46 8.63
C TRP A 599 10.88 -31.09 7.53
N CYS A 600 10.60 -31.50 6.29
CA CYS A 600 11.43 -31.22 5.12
C CYS A 600 10.98 -29.95 4.35
N LYS A 601 11.92 -29.02 4.13
CA LYS A 601 11.71 -27.78 3.38
C LYS A 601 11.45 -28.08 1.89
N GLY A 602 10.33 -27.62 1.38
CA GLY A 602 9.87 -27.87 0.00
C GLY A 602 9.02 -29.12 -0.19
N CYS A 603 8.80 -29.91 0.87
CA CYS A 603 7.93 -31.09 0.88
C CYS A 603 6.81 -30.96 1.91
N ASP A 604 7.18 -30.62 3.15
CA ASP A 604 6.27 -30.47 4.28
C ASP A 604 5.88 -29.02 4.52
N TYR A 605 6.86 -28.12 4.34
CA TYR A 605 6.65 -26.70 4.49
C TYR A 605 7.36 -25.88 3.40
N PHE A 606 6.75 -24.75 3.03
CA PHE A 606 7.26 -23.83 2.02
C PHE A 606 7.59 -22.47 2.64
N ARG A 607 8.59 -21.76 2.11
CA ARG A 607 8.97 -20.41 2.55
C ARG A 607 8.96 -19.45 1.37
N MET A 608 8.11 -18.42 1.44
CA MET A 608 8.08 -17.32 0.46
C MET A 608 8.48 -16.00 1.11
N ASP A 609 9.58 -15.43 0.62
CA ASP A 609 10.00 -14.07 0.95
C ASP A 609 10.34 -13.28 -0.32
N GLY A 610 11.18 -12.25 -0.22
CA GLY A 610 11.49 -11.34 -1.33
C GLY A 610 12.28 -12.00 -2.47
N SER A 611 13.18 -12.94 -2.15
CA SER A 611 14.11 -13.54 -3.12
C SER A 611 13.48 -14.63 -4.00
N THR A 612 12.35 -15.20 -3.58
CA THR A 612 11.65 -16.25 -4.34
C THR A 612 11.23 -15.76 -5.73
N SER A 613 11.57 -16.47 -6.80
CA SER A 613 11.12 -16.12 -8.16
C SER A 613 9.61 -16.33 -8.33
N VAL A 614 8.96 -15.55 -9.21
CA VAL A 614 7.49 -15.60 -9.37
C VAL A 614 7.02 -16.97 -9.88
N GLN A 615 7.79 -17.61 -10.76
CA GLN A 615 7.51 -18.96 -11.26
C GLN A 615 7.58 -20.01 -10.15
N LEU A 616 8.50 -19.85 -9.19
CA LEU A 616 8.61 -20.75 -8.03
C LEU A 616 7.50 -20.49 -7.00
N ARG A 617 7.13 -19.22 -6.77
CA ARG A 617 5.97 -18.84 -5.94
C ARG A 617 4.68 -19.48 -6.45
N GLN A 618 4.43 -19.44 -7.76
CA GLN A 618 3.26 -20.06 -8.38
C GLN A 618 3.30 -21.59 -8.19
N ARG A 619 4.40 -22.26 -8.54
CA ARG A 619 4.56 -23.71 -8.38
C ARG A 619 4.31 -24.18 -6.94
N TRP A 620 4.84 -23.48 -5.95
CA TRP A 620 4.59 -23.82 -4.54
C TRP A 620 3.15 -23.55 -4.11
N ALA A 621 2.51 -22.49 -4.63
CA ALA A 621 1.08 -22.26 -4.39
C ALA A 621 0.22 -23.38 -4.99
N ASP A 622 0.55 -23.89 -6.18
CA ASP A 622 -0.16 -25.00 -6.81
C ASP A 622 0.01 -26.30 -6.01
N ILE A 623 1.25 -26.66 -5.64
CA ILE A 623 1.56 -27.83 -4.81
C ILE A 623 0.89 -27.77 -3.43
N PHE A 624 0.79 -26.59 -2.83
CA PHE A 624 0.14 -26.39 -1.53
C PHE A 624 -1.40 -26.40 -1.62
N ASN A 625 -1.97 -25.86 -2.71
CA ASN A 625 -3.42 -25.84 -2.94
C ASN A 625 -4.01 -27.20 -3.35
N ASP A 626 -3.18 -28.15 -3.78
CA ASP A 626 -3.57 -29.52 -4.08
C ASP A 626 -4.25 -30.19 -2.84
N PRO A 627 -5.50 -30.68 -2.94
CA PRO A 627 -6.20 -31.31 -1.84
C PRO A 627 -5.70 -32.74 -1.52
N ASP A 628 -5.12 -33.44 -2.50
CA ASP A 628 -4.60 -34.81 -2.33
C ASP A 628 -3.21 -34.79 -1.66
N ASN A 629 -2.47 -33.69 -1.81
CA ASN A 629 -1.20 -33.47 -1.15
C ASN A 629 -1.36 -33.16 0.35
N LYS A 630 -1.28 -34.20 1.19
CA LYS A 630 -1.29 -34.09 2.66
C LYS A 630 0.05 -33.71 3.30
N THR A 631 1.20 -33.88 2.64
CA THR A 631 2.50 -33.57 3.27
C THR A 631 2.69 -32.07 3.45
N ALA A 632 2.21 -31.27 2.49
CA ALA A 632 2.25 -29.81 2.46
C ALA A 632 1.39 -29.15 3.58
N ARG A 633 1.84 -29.29 4.83
CA ARG A 633 1.19 -28.84 6.07
C ARG A 633 1.29 -27.32 6.26
N LEU A 634 2.42 -26.71 5.90
CA LEU A 634 2.76 -25.34 6.33
C LEU A 634 3.27 -24.42 5.21
N PHE A 635 2.88 -23.15 5.22
CA PHE A 635 3.50 -22.09 4.40
C PHE A 635 3.94 -20.90 5.27
N LEU A 636 5.25 -20.64 5.30
CA LEU A 636 5.88 -19.47 5.90
C LEU A 636 5.95 -18.34 4.87
N ILE A 637 5.39 -17.17 5.19
CA ILE A 637 5.27 -16.05 4.25
C ILE A 637 5.68 -14.73 4.93
N SER A 638 6.59 -13.96 4.33
CA SER A 638 6.82 -12.59 4.82
C SER A 638 5.63 -11.71 4.44
N THR A 639 5.09 -10.87 5.33
CA THR A 639 3.84 -10.13 5.08
C THR A 639 3.95 -9.24 3.82
N LYS A 640 5.15 -8.71 3.53
CA LYS A 640 5.44 -7.97 2.28
C LYS A 640 5.43 -8.88 1.03
N ALA A 641 5.91 -10.13 1.13
CA ALA A 641 5.78 -11.11 0.06
C ALA A 641 4.34 -11.63 -0.10
N GLY A 642 3.57 -11.71 1.00
CA GLY A 642 2.13 -11.98 0.99
C GLY A 642 1.31 -10.94 0.21
N GLY A 643 1.85 -9.73 0.01
CA GLY A 643 1.25 -8.71 -0.86
C GLY A 643 1.10 -9.11 -2.34
N LEU A 644 1.88 -10.08 -2.85
CA LEU A 644 2.09 -10.33 -4.29
C LEU A 644 0.92 -10.90 -5.12
N GLY A 645 -0.28 -11.09 -4.56
CA GLY A 645 -1.47 -11.44 -5.36
C GLY A 645 -1.87 -12.92 -5.39
N ILE A 646 -1.08 -13.82 -4.81
CA ILE A 646 -1.23 -15.29 -4.84
C ILE A 646 -2.52 -15.74 -4.13
N ASN A 647 -3.06 -16.91 -4.52
CA ASN A 647 -4.20 -17.56 -3.87
C ASN A 647 -3.71 -18.79 -3.07
N LEU A 648 -4.11 -18.93 -1.80
CA LEU A 648 -3.73 -20.05 -0.93
C LEU A 648 -4.98 -20.58 -0.20
N VAL A 649 -5.94 -21.06 -0.98
CA VAL A 649 -7.30 -21.41 -0.52
C VAL A 649 -7.40 -22.77 0.17
N ALA A 650 -6.40 -23.65 0.04
CA ALA A 650 -6.38 -24.93 0.77
C ALA A 650 -5.99 -24.80 2.26
N ALA A 651 -5.46 -23.64 2.68
CA ALA A 651 -5.27 -23.35 4.09
C ALA A 651 -6.63 -23.10 4.77
N ASN A 652 -6.82 -23.66 5.96
CA ASN A 652 -7.89 -23.25 6.87
C ASN A 652 -7.34 -22.18 7.84
N ARG A 653 -6.16 -22.43 8.41
CA ARG A 653 -5.65 -21.69 9.57
C ARG A 653 -4.57 -20.70 9.17
N VAL A 654 -4.63 -19.51 9.77
CA VAL A 654 -3.71 -18.39 9.46
C VAL A 654 -3.18 -17.80 10.76
N ILE A 655 -1.86 -17.78 10.93
CA ILE A 655 -1.18 -17.16 12.07
C ILE A 655 -0.54 -15.85 11.61
N VAL A 656 -0.96 -14.73 12.18
CA VAL A 656 -0.26 -13.44 12.10
C VAL A 656 0.66 -13.36 13.32
N PHE A 657 1.95 -13.59 13.09
CA PHE A 657 2.93 -13.88 14.15
C PHE A 657 3.49 -12.64 14.84
N ASP A 658 3.59 -11.52 14.13
CA ASP A 658 4.05 -10.22 14.64
C ASP A 658 3.10 -9.10 14.11
N ALA A 659 2.78 -8.10 14.94
CA ALA A 659 1.86 -7.01 14.56
C ALA A 659 2.48 -6.00 13.57
N SER A 660 1.64 -5.18 12.91
CA SER A 660 2.08 -4.17 11.94
C SER A 660 1.53 -2.77 12.20
N TRP A 661 2.40 -1.77 12.06
CA TRP A 661 2.02 -0.35 12.02
C TRP A 661 1.05 0.01 10.88
N ASN A 662 0.87 -0.86 9.88
CA ASN A 662 -0.11 -0.68 8.79
C ASN A 662 -1.08 -1.88 8.73
N PRO A 663 -2.35 -1.72 9.16
CA PRO A 663 -3.33 -2.81 9.14
C PRO A 663 -3.57 -3.40 7.75
N SER A 664 -3.31 -2.63 6.69
CA SER A 664 -3.48 -3.07 5.32
C SER A 664 -2.69 -4.34 5.00
N HIS A 665 -1.52 -4.56 5.61
CA HIS A 665 -0.66 -5.70 5.29
C HIS A 665 -1.18 -7.02 5.87
N ASP A 666 -1.75 -6.99 7.07
CA ASP A 666 -2.42 -8.15 7.68
C ASP A 666 -3.68 -8.51 6.88
N VAL A 667 -4.49 -7.50 6.57
CA VAL A 667 -5.73 -7.65 5.79
C VAL A 667 -5.43 -8.15 4.37
N GLN A 668 -4.36 -7.64 3.73
CA GLN A 668 -3.82 -8.14 2.46
C GLN A 668 -3.44 -9.63 2.52
N SER A 669 -2.97 -10.10 3.69
CA SER A 669 -2.51 -11.47 3.91
C SER A 669 -3.67 -12.44 4.17
N ILE A 670 -4.66 -12.03 4.98
CA ILE A 670 -5.86 -12.84 5.27
C ILE A 670 -6.70 -13.07 4.00
N PHE A 671 -6.86 -12.05 3.15
CA PHE A 671 -7.54 -12.17 1.85
C PHE A 671 -6.74 -12.93 0.75
N ARG A 672 -5.64 -13.62 1.13
CA ARG A 672 -5.00 -14.69 0.32
C ARG A 672 -5.67 -16.05 0.50
N VAL A 673 -6.23 -16.27 1.69
CA VAL A 673 -6.96 -17.50 2.07
C VAL A 673 -8.46 -17.28 1.96
N TYR A 674 -8.97 -16.17 2.50
CA TYR A 674 -10.39 -15.85 2.48
C TYR A 674 -10.80 -15.25 1.12
N ARG A 675 -10.99 -16.13 0.14
CA ARG A 675 -11.25 -15.83 -1.27
C ARG A 675 -12.06 -16.96 -1.91
N PHE A 676 -12.74 -16.66 -3.03
CA PHE A 676 -13.35 -17.68 -3.89
C PHE A 676 -12.39 -18.83 -4.19
N GLY A 677 -12.85 -20.06 -3.92
CA GLY A 677 -12.03 -21.28 -3.90
C GLY A 677 -11.93 -21.90 -2.51
N GLN A 678 -12.08 -21.11 -1.44
CA GLN A 678 -12.20 -21.62 -0.08
C GLN A 678 -13.50 -22.40 0.13
N THR A 679 -13.41 -23.57 0.78
CA THR A 679 -14.52 -24.50 1.06
C THR A 679 -14.67 -24.82 2.55
N LYS A 680 -13.62 -24.66 3.36
CA LYS A 680 -13.63 -24.76 4.82
C LYS A 680 -13.88 -23.39 5.48
N ALA A 681 -14.31 -23.39 6.73
CA ALA A 681 -14.19 -22.20 7.58
C ALA A 681 -12.73 -21.72 7.64
N VAL A 682 -12.50 -20.46 8.01
CA VAL A 682 -11.15 -19.88 8.12
C VAL A 682 -10.93 -19.32 9.51
N TYR A 683 -9.94 -19.86 10.23
CA TYR A 683 -9.54 -19.41 11.56
C TYR A 683 -8.23 -18.61 11.48
N VAL A 684 -8.26 -17.36 11.91
CA VAL A 684 -7.08 -16.48 11.97
C VAL A 684 -6.70 -16.25 13.43
N TYR A 685 -5.43 -16.42 13.77
CA TYR A 685 -4.86 -16.11 15.07
C TYR A 685 -3.85 -14.97 14.95
N ARG A 686 -4.01 -13.92 15.75
CA ARG A 686 -3.10 -12.77 15.84
C ARG A 686 -2.38 -12.84 17.18
N PHE A 687 -1.07 -13.11 17.18
CA PHE A 687 -0.28 -13.23 18.40
C PHE A 687 0.24 -11.85 18.86
N LEU A 688 -0.16 -11.40 20.06
CA LEU A 688 0.32 -10.16 20.66
C LEU A 688 1.07 -10.45 21.96
N SER A 689 2.26 -9.88 22.09
CA SER A 689 3.06 -9.97 23.31
C SER A 689 2.50 -9.02 24.37
N GLN A 690 1.85 -9.58 25.39
CA GLN A 690 1.11 -8.81 26.38
C GLN A 690 2.04 -7.86 27.16
N GLY A 691 1.54 -6.65 27.44
CA GLY A 691 2.23 -5.62 28.21
C GLY A 691 3.33 -4.87 27.46
N THR A 692 3.56 -5.19 26.18
CA THR A 692 4.64 -4.61 25.36
C THR A 692 4.19 -3.50 24.41
N MET A 693 5.15 -2.84 23.77
CA MET A 693 4.92 -1.95 22.63
C MET A 693 4.15 -2.63 21.46
N GLU A 694 4.20 -3.96 21.31
CA GLU A 694 3.42 -4.67 20.28
C GLU A 694 1.91 -4.53 20.48
N GLU A 695 1.46 -4.67 21.74
CA GLU A 695 0.06 -4.48 22.12
C GLU A 695 -0.39 -3.04 21.86
N ARG A 696 0.45 -2.05 22.19
CA ARG A 696 0.20 -0.62 21.92
C ARG A 696 0.14 -0.28 20.42
N VAL A 697 0.98 -0.90 19.60
CA VAL A 697 0.94 -0.75 18.14
C VAL A 697 -0.32 -1.38 17.56
N TYR A 698 -0.73 -2.55 18.07
CA TYR A 698 -1.97 -3.21 17.67
C TYR A 698 -3.23 -2.43 18.11
N ASP A 699 -3.28 -1.89 19.33
CA ASP A 699 -4.44 -1.09 19.78
C ASP A 699 -4.58 0.18 18.93
N ARG A 700 -3.46 0.81 18.54
CA ARG A 700 -3.44 1.93 17.57
C ARG A 700 -3.83 1.48 16.15
N GLN A 701 -3.49 0.25 15.74
CA GLN A 701 -3.93 -0.38 14.49
C GLN A 701 -5.46 -0.60 14.47
N VAL A 702 -6.06 -1.06 15.58
CA VAL A 702 -7.51 -1.24 15.73
C VAL A 702 -8.24 0.10 15.77
N ALA A 703 -7.73 1.09 16.51
CA ALA A 703 -8.28 2.43 16.49
C ALA A 703 -8.33 2.98 15.06
N LYS A 704 -7.21 2.88 14.32
CA LYS A 704 -7.13 3.30 12.91
C LYS A 704 -8.09 2.53 11.99
N LEU A 705 -8.24 1.22 12.17
CA LEU A 705 -9.22 0.40 11.43
C LEU A 705 -10.65 0.93 11.67
N SER A 706 -11.09 0.97 12.93
CA SER A 706 -12.46 1.39 13.28
C SER A 706 -12.78 2.83 12.88
N ILE A 707 -11.80 3.73 12.85
CA ILE A 707 -11.97 5.11 12.35
C ILE A 707 -12.09 5.08 10.82
N SER A 708 -11.29 4.28 10.11
CA SER A 708 -11.31 4.18 8.64
C SER A 708 -12.54 3.47 8.05
N GLU A 709 -13.24 2.67 8.86
CA GLU A 709 -14.54 2.09 8.50
C GLU A 709 -15.66 3.13 8.65
N ARG A 710 -15.55 4.04 9.64
CA ARG A 710 -16.48 5.16 9.85
C ARG A 710 -16.25 6.36 8.91
N VAL A 711 -15.00 6.71 8.56
CA VAL A 711 -14.64 7.92 7.79
C VAL A 711 -13.37 7.71 6.92
N VAL A 712 -13.16 8.49 5.84
CA VAL A 712 -11.99 8.38 4.93
C VAL A 712 -10.73 9.01 5.53
N ASP A 713 -10.15 8.34 6.53
CA ASP A 713 -9.21 8.98 7.44
C ASP A 713 -7.76 8.53 7.29
N LYS A 714 -6.94 9.42 6.73
CA LYS A 714 -5.57 9.59 7.24
C LYS A 714 -5.57 10.60 8.38
N HIS A 715 -5.46 10.05 9.58
CA HIS A 715 -4.23 10.33 10.30
C HIS A 715 -3.05 9.76 9.50
N GLN A 716 -2.34 10.66 8.81
CA GLN A 716 -0.89 10.62 8.94
C GLN A 716 -0.65 10.88 10.43
N ILE A 717 0.07 9.98 11.08
CA ILE A 717 0.92 10.43 12.16
C ILE A 717 1.91 11.37 11.44
N GLU A 718 1.73 12.69 11.59
CA GLU A 718 2.83 13.62 11.33
C GLU A 718 4.03 13.06 12.10
N ARG A 719 5.24 13.06 11.53
CA ARG A 719 6.38 12.28 12.08
C ARG A 719 6.78 12.67 13.53
N HIS A 720 6.14 13.70 14.08
CA HIS A 720 6.07 14.06 15.49
C HIS A 720 4.96 13.27 16.21
N PHE A 721 5.30 12.10 16.75
CA PHE A 721 4.54 11.55 17.89
C PHE A 721 4.54 12.58 19.03
N THR A 722 3.44 12.75 19.77
CA THR A 722 3.49 13.62 20.96
C THR A 722 4.34 12.96 22.06
N ALA A 723 4.84 13.75 23.00
CA ALA A 723 5.57 13.19 24.16
C ALA A 723 4.71 12.19 24.97
N ALA A 724 3.38 12.38 24.99
CA ALA A 724 2.44 11.45 25.59
C ALA A 724 2.28 10.15 24.79
N ASP A 725 2.21 10.23 23.44
CA ASP A 725 2.19 9.04 22.57
C ASP A 725 3.44 8.18 22.75
N LEU A 726 4.61 8.81 22.81
CA LEU A 726 5.88 8.11 23.04
C LEU A 726 5.89 7.48 24.43
N ALA A 727 5.51 8.21 25.48
CA ALA A 727 5.42 7.66 26.84
C ALA A 727 4.45 6.48 26.94
N GLU A 728 3.36 6.46 26.16
CA GLU A 728 2.45 5.31 26.08
C GLU A 728 3.08 4.11 25.36
N LEU A 729 3.73 4.33 24.21
CA LEU A 729 4.36 3.28 23.40
C LEU A 729 5.50 2.54 24.14
N TYR A 730 6.27 3.25 24.98
CA TYR A 730 7.32 2.65 25.80
C TYR A 730 6.83 2.15 27.17
N LYS A 731 5.54 2.29 27.51
CA LYS A 731 4.98 1.78 28.77
C LYS A 731 4.98 0.25 28.77
N PHE A 732 5.55 -0.34 29.83
CA PHE A 732 5.71 -1.78 29.96
C PHE A 732 4.92 -2.30 31.16
N ASP A 733 3.83 -3.02 30.89
CA ASP A 733 2.87 -3.52 31.88
C ASP A 733 2.73 -5.07 31.77
N PRO A 734 3.80 -5.86 31.95
CA PRO A 734 3.74 -7.31 31.81
C PRO A 734 2.88 -7.94 32.91
N ASP A 735 1.95 -8.80 32.51
CA ASP A 735 1.21 -9.67 33.40
C ASP A 735 2.16 -10.72 33.98
N VAL A 736 2.22 -10.79 35.30
CA VAL A 736 3.07 -11.73 36.03
C VAL A 736 2.17 -12.81 36.59
N LEU A 737 2.41 -14.06 36.18
CA LEU A 737 1.70 -15.20 36.74
C LEU A 737 2.02 -15.30 38.24
N ASP A 738 1.03 -15.00 39.06
CA ASP A 738 1.14 -15.10 40.52
C ASP A 738 0.82 -16.53 40.94
N GLU A 739 1.86 -17.36 41.04
CA GLU A 739 1.79 -18.78 41.42
C GLU A 739 1.16 -19.01 42.82
N THR A 740 0.96 -17.95 43.61
CA THR A 740 0.32 -18.04 44.93
C THR A 740 -1.21 -17.93 44.89
N LYS A 741 -1.81 -17.54 43.75
CA LYS A 741 -3.26 -17.53 43.56
C LYS A 741 -3.78 -18.92 43.16
N ASN A 742 -4.96 -19.31 43.65
CA ASN A 742 -5.56 -20.56 43.22
C ASN A 742 -5.98 -20.45 41.75
N LYS A 743 -5.93 -21.57 41.02
CA LYS A 743 -6.45 -21.61 39.63
C LYS A 743 -7.94 -21.23 39.53
N GLU A 744 -8.68 -21.38 40.62
CA GLU A 744 -10.09 -21.02 40.76
C GLU A 744 -10.33 -19.49 40.84
N ASP A 745 -9.34 -18.71 41.28
CA ASP A 745 -9.39 -17.25 41.35
C ASP A 745 -9.14 -16.58 39.97
N ILE A 746 -8.74 -17.37 38.96
CA ILE A 746 -8.40 -16.89 37.61
C ILE A 746 -9.65 -17.01 36.72
N PRO A 747 -10.19 -15.90 36.16
CA PRO A 747 -11.40 -15.94 35.35
C PRO A 747 -11.29 -16.91 34.17
N SER A 748 -12.26 -17.82 34.05
CA SER A 748 -12.36 -18.69 32.88
C SER A 748 -12.61 -17.87 31.61
N LEU A 749 -11.77 -18.09 30.60
CA LEU A 749 -11.98 -17.48 29.29
C LEU A 749 -13.24 -18.10 28.64
N PRO A 750 -13.98 -17.33 27.82
CA PRO A 750 -15.10 -17.88 27.06
C PRO A 750 -14.64 -19.00 26.10
N LEU A 751 -15.56 -19.87 25.71
CA LEU A 751 -15.28 -20.90 24.71
C LEU A 751 -15.26 -20.26 23.30
N PRO A 752 -14.17 -20.40 22.52
CA PRO A 752 -14.15 -19.97 21.13
C PRO A 752 -14.98 -20.92 20.25
N LYS A 753 -15.29 -20.48 19.03
CA LYS A 753 -16.02 -21.28 18.03
C LYS A 753 -15.12 -22.30 17.31
N ASP A 754 -13.83 -22.29 17.63
CA ASP A 754 -12.82 -23.19 17.10
C ASP A 754 -12.41 -24.21 18.16
N ALA A 755 -12.42 -25.50 17.80
CA ALA A 755 -12.06 -26.59 18.70
C ALA A 755 -10.58 -26.58 19.08
N ILE A 756 -9.67 -26.22 18.16
CA ILE A 756 -8.23 -26.19 18.44
C ILE A 756 -7.92 -25.06 19.43
N LEU A 757 -8.42 -23.84 19.21
CA LEU A 757 -8.23 -22.75 20.16
C LEU A 757 -8.89 -23.05 21.53
N ALA A 758 -10.01 -23.78 21.57
CA ALA A 758 -10.62 -24.18 22.83
C ALA A 758 -9.72 -25.14 23.63
N ASP A 759 -9.15 -26.16 22.98
CA ASP A 759 -8.24 -27.10 23.64
C ASP A 759 -6.90 -26.43 24.01
N LEU A 760 -6.32 -25.64 23.11
CA LEU A 760 -5.12 -24.84 23.38
C LEU A 760 -5.32 -23.90 24.58
N ILE A 761 -6.51 -23.29 24.75
CA ILE A 761 -6.83 -22.52 25.95
C ILE A 761 -6.87 -23.43 27.18
N ASN A 762 -7.54 -24.58 27.13
CA ASN A 762 -7.59 -25.52 28.27
C ASN A 762 -6.20 -26.02 28.70
N ARG A 763 -5.27 -26.19 27.75
CA ARG A 763 -3.89 -26.65 28.01
C ARG A 763 -2.94 -25.51 28.43
N MET A 764 -3.08 -24.31 27.85
CA MET A 764 -2.08 -23.24 27.92
C MET A 764 -2.52 -21.97 28.68
N HIS A 765 -3.78 -21.89 29.13
CA HIS A 765 -4.24 -20.87 30.08
C HIS A 765 -4.09 -21.40 31.52
N PRO A 766 -3.57 -20.60 32.47
CA PRO A 766 -3.13 -19.22 32.31
C PRO A 766 -1.68 -19.08 31.81
N GLN A 767 -0.89 -20.16 31.70
CA GLN A 767 0.59 -20.12 31.62
C GLN A 767 1.15 -19.26 30.48
N TRP A 768 0.63 -19.43 29.26
CA TRP A 768 1.10 -18.72 28.07
C TRP A 768 0.03 -17.85 27.44
N ILE A 769 -1.25 -18.25 27.52
CA ILE A 769 -2.38 -17.43 27.10
C ILE A 769 -2.90 -16.65 28.30
N VAL A 770 -2.85 -15.32 28.24
CA VAL A 770 -3.41 -14.41 29.26
C VAL A 770 -4.89 -14.15 28.99
N LYS A 771 -5.24 -13.87 27.71
CA LYS A 771 -6.60 -13.55 27.27
C LYS A 771 -6.73 -13.68 25.76
N TYR A 772 -7.94 -13.90 25.25
CA TYR A 772 -8.23 -13.71 23.84
C TYR A 772 -9.45 -12.80 23.59
N HIS A 773 -9.56 -12.27 22.38
CA HIS A 773 -10.67 -11.45 21.89
C HIS A 773 -10.99 -11.79 20.42
N GLU A 774 -12.23 -11.63 19.95
CA GLU A 774 -12.54 -11.64 18.51
C GLU A 774 -12.18 -10.29 17.89
N HIS A 775 -11.38 -10.26 16.81
CA HIS A 775 -10.93 -9.01 16.15
C HIS A 775 -12.11 -8.23 15.55
N ASP A 776 -13.00 -8.91 14.81
CA ASP A 776 -14.18 -8.30 14.20
C ASP A 776 -15.13 -7.67 15.25
N SER A 777 -15.11 -8.19 16.49
CA SER A 777 -15.89 -7.65 17.62
C SER A 777 -15.28 -6.38 18.24
N LEU A 778 -14.04 -6.01 17.87
CA LEU A 778 -13.42 -4.71 18.17
C LEU A 778 -13.67 -3.66 17.06
N LEU A 779 -14.15 -4.10 15.89
CA LEU A 779 -14.35 -3.26 14.71
C LEU A 779 -15.82 -2.89 14.44
N ARG A 780 -16.78 -3.53 15.11
CA ARG A 780 -18.21 -3.29 14.86
C ARG A 780 -18.54 -1.80 15.00
N ASN A 781 -18.99 -1.18 13.91
CA ASN A 781 -19.61 0.14 13.94
C ASN A 781 -20.70 0.15 15.01
N ILE A 782 -20.65 1.14 15.90
CA ILE A 782 -21.77 1.44 16.77
C ILE A 782 -22.80 2.13 15.87
N GLU A 783 -23.93 1.47 15.58
CA GLU A 783 -24.94 1.98 14.64
C GLU A 783 -25.49 3.36 15.06
N GLU A 784 -25.46 3.67 16.36
CA GLU A 784 -25.76 4.99 16.95
C GLU A 784 -24.82 6.12 16.47
N GLU A 785 -23.70 5.82 15.81
CA GLU A 785 -22.80 6.81 15.23
C GLU A 785 -22.99 7.09 13.74
N GLU A 786 -23.75 6.28 12.99
CA GLU A 786 -24.02 6.59 11.58
C GLU A 786 -25.09 7.71 11.47
N LEU A 787 -24.99 8.56 10.44
CA LEU A 787 -26.02 9.58 10.21
C LEU A 787 -27.30 8.86 9.76
N THR A 788 -28.41 9.11 10.44
CA THR A 788 -29.72 8.61 10.01
C THR A 788 -30.06 9.12 8.60
N GLU A 789 -30.95 8.43 7.87
CA GLU A 789 -31.39 8.90 6.54
C GLU A 789 -31.91 10.35 6.54
N GLU A 790 -32.55 10.78 7.63
CA GLU A 790 -33.03 12.15 7.80
C GLU A 790 -31.86 13.12 7.99
N GLU A 791 -30.88 12.79 8.83
CA GLU A 791 -29.67 13.58 8.99
C GLU A 791 -28.80 13.62 7.74
N MET A 792 -28.76 12.56 6.93
CA MET A 792 -28.10 12.54 5.61
C MET A 792 -28.79 13.51 4.64
N LYS A 793 -30.13 13.53 4.62
CA LYS A 793 -30.93 14.48 3.82
C LYS A 793 -30.72 15.91 4.32
N ILE A 794 -30.68 16.14 5.63
CA ILE A 794 -30.38 17.44 6.25
C ILE A 794 -28.93 17.88 5.97
N ALA A 795 -27.95 16.97 6.03
CA ALA A 795 -26.54 17.26 5.73
C ALA A 795 -26.35 17.70 4.27
N TRP A 796 -26.99 16.99 3.34
CA TRP A 796 -26.97 17.35 1.93
C TRP A 796 -27.67 18.69 1.68
N LYS A 797 -28.84 18.90 2.29
CA LYS A 797 -29.56 20.18 2.16
C LYS A 797 -28.76 21.33 2.76
N ALA A 798 -28.20 21.18 3.96
CA ALA A 798 -27.37 22.21 4.58
C ALA A 798 -26.14 22.58 3.72
N TYR A 799 -25.57 21.64 2.97
CA TYR A 799 -24.51 21.92 2.00
C TYR A 799 -25.02 22.68 0.76
N GLN A 800 -26.23 22.37 0.27
CA GLN A 800 -26.88 23.15 -0.79
C GLN A 800 -27.22 24.56 -0.29
N ASP A 801 -27.85 24.69 0.88
CA ASP A 801 -28.18 25.96 1.53
C ASP A 801 -26.91 26.82 1.79
N GLU A 802 -25.79 26.21 2.22
CA GLU A 802 -24.49 26.92 2.41
C GLU A 802 -23.87 27.36 1.08
N LYS A 803 -23.98 26.53 0.02
CA LYS A 803 -23.53 26.87 -1.34
C LYS A 803 -24.38 27.99 -1.96
N GLU A 804 -25.69 27.94 -1.77
CA GLU A 804 -26.62 28.99 -2.21
C GLU A 804 -26.42 30.29 -1.42
N ALA A 805 -26.19 30.22 -0.11
CA ALA A 805 -25.83 31.38 0.70
C ALA A 805 -24.48 32.00 0.30
N ALA A 806 -23.50 31.18 -0.10
CA ALA A 806 -22.24 31.66 -0.66
C ALA A 806 -22.43 32.31 -2.06
N ASN A 807 -23.39 31.83 -2.85
CA ASN A 807 -23.72 32.39 -4.17
C ASN A 807 -24.63 33.63 -4.11
N ASN A 808 -25.33 33.86 -3.00
CA ASN A 808 -26.33 34.93 -2.90
C ASN A 808 -25.65 36.31 -2.71
N PRO A 809 -25.77 37.25 -3.67
CA PRO A 809 -25.11 38.55 -3.58
C PRO A 809 -25.57 39.39 -2.37
N ALA A 810 -26.73 39.13 -1.79
CA ALA A 810 -27.18 39.80 -0.56
C ALA A 810 -26.28 39.50 0.65
N CYS A 811 -25.47 38.43 0.62
CA CYS A 811 -24.53 38.09 1.69
C CYS A 811 -23.14 38.74 1.51
N LYS A 812 -22.92 39.56 0.47
CA LYS A 812 -21.67 40.31 0.23
C LYS A 812 -21.60 41.67 0.96
N LEU A 813 -22.70 42.12 1.57
CA LEU A 813 -22.86 43.46 2.15
C LEU A 813 -22.98 43.45 3.70
N ARG A 814 -22.18 42.62 4.38
CA ARG A 814 -22.08 42.54 5.85
C ARG A 814 -20.74 41.99 6.34
#